data_AF-A0A8I6YPE4-F1
#
_entry.id   AF-A0A8I6YPE4-F1
#
_cell.length_a   1.000
_cell.length_b   1.000
_cell.length_c   1.000
_cell.angle_alpha   90.00
_cell.angle_beta   90.00
_cell.angle_gamma   90.00
#
_symmetry.space_group_name_H-M   'P 1'
#
loop_
_entity.id
_entity.type
_entity.pdbx_description
1 polymer ?
#
loop_
_entity_poly.entity_id
_entity_poly.type
_entity_poly.pdbx_seq_one_letter_code
_entity_poly.pdbx_strand_id
1 'polypeptide(L)'
;MMSSLVVPLKCLRILFIHDLACCRKLPDGLCQLPYLEFFQINRALAIKHVGPDFLQSYHHHSPRPSQVLATFPRLHTMDLMGMMEWEEWEWEEQVEAFPILQKLMLVSCKLKCLPPGLASQATTLNKLTIHYVEGLISLENFPYLVELEVVGNLDLERITNFPKLQKLTIQDCPELKVLEGVPALQKLIFKDDDMETLPELMGGINLTRFELDCSLALLTSIAAGQTGPEWDKFSRAEHAKAYAGEGRYVLYKAKPYNLETNVSSFMSRGALSYSDDARRFEYVFKVTSKTFSYICSLVKVPSWEYTDSYTFVDGRVLSLEDKVAVALRRLYSTEPSETLESSLGVNESTILLVTERFVAAVYERGMHHVHWPDSSKMDKIKYMLGNIHNMHNCCGVIHTTHVPFGPNYGHGKTENIIMQYFVDPEMRFWNIHLTSAGSMDQLSILQNSKFFKECEKGAHLNGSKLKAYLDGPEVGEYIIGDEGYPLLPWRITPYQQEDLSDSKAEFNRRHSSATSCALKALARFEDTWSCLQGETRWPDNLDTLEMMLGACCLLHNIVIDMEDDAAMPSVKRGDYCKEVRQLANEYAVRARDMLSQYFLIDRSSKSGEYNDEGTSSVSGAEKKETRSTDKNIRGIDD
;
A
#
# COMPACT_ATOMS: atom_id res chain seq x y z
N MET A 1 -7.53 -34.50 56.91
CA MET A 1 -8.26 -34.91 55.70
C MET A 1 -7.68 -34.14 54.52
N MET A 2 -7.07 -34.85 53.57
CA MET A 2 -6.46 -34.28 52.38
C MET A 2 -7.57 -33.69 51.49
N SER A 3 -7.51 -32.39 51.21
CA SER A 3 -8.31 -31.80 50.14
C SER A 3 -7.69 -32.25 48.82
N SER A 4 -8.42 -33.09 48.08
CA SER A 4 -8.06 -33.43 46.70
C SER A 4 -8.09 -32.14 45.88
N LEU A 5 -6.91 -31.60 45.54
CA LEU A 5 -6.79 -30.55 44.54
C LEU A 5 -7.33 -31.12 43.22
N VAL A 6 -8.59 -30.81 42.93
CA VAL A 6 -9.19 -31.07 41.63
C VAL A 6 -8.41 -30.17 40.67
N VAL A 7 -7.45 -30.73 39.93
CA VAL A 7 -6.89 -30.05 38.77
C VAL A 7 -8.09 -29.75 37.86
N PRO A 8 -8.52 -28.49 37.72
CA PRO A 8 -9.65 -28.15 36.86
C PRO A 8 -9.27 -28.53 35.42
N LEU A 9 -10.27 -28.84 34.57
CA LEU A 9 -10.03 -29.01 33.13
C LEU A 9 -9.14 -30.23 32.77
N LYS A 10 -9.32 -31.37 33.46
CA LYS A 10 -8.54 -32.63 33.26
C LYS A 10 -8.57 -33.21 31.84
N CYS A 11 -9.48 -32.78 30.98
CA CYS A 11 -9.56 -33.26 29.59
C CYS A 11 -9.22 -32.16 28.58
N LEU A 12 -8.72 -31.01 29.03
CA LEU A 12 -8.38 -29.90 28.15
C LEU A 12 -7.16 -30.28 27.30
N ARG A 13 -7.36 -30.25 25.98
CA ARG A 13 -6.33 -30.58 24.98
C ARG A 13 -5.81 -29.36 24.25
N ILE A 14 -6.63 -28.33 24.12
CA ILE A 14 -6.31 -27.14 23.36
C ILE A 14 -6.69 -25.95 24.22
N LEU A 15 -5.76 -25.02 24.40
CA LEU A 15 -5.99 -23.79 25.14
C LEU A 15 -5.53 -22.61 24.30
N PHE A 16 -6.48 -21.72 24.01
CA PHE A 16 -6.22 -20.42 23.41
C PHE A 16 -6.48 -19.34 24.45
N ILE A 17 -5.52 -18.44 24.63
CA ILE A 17 -5.68 -17.27 25.47
C ILE A 17 -5.43 -16.03 24.62
N HIS A 18 -6.43 -15.16 24.53
CA HIS A 18 -6.38 -13.95 23.73
C HIS A 18 -6.57 -12.73 24.62
N ASP A 19 -5.87 -11.65 24.29
CA ASP A 19 -6.07 -10.31 24.84
C ASP A 19 -5.87 -10.21 26.36
N LEU A 20 -4.73 -10.68 26.84
CA LEU A 20 -4.27 -10.51 28.23
C LEU A 20 -3.68 -9.11 28.46
N ALA A 21 -4.40 -8.06 28.04
CA ALA A 21 -3.87 -6.68 28.02
C ALA A 21 -3.41 -6.16 29.40
N CYS A 22 -4.02 -6.63 30.49
CA CYS A 22 -3.72 -6.18 31.85
C CYS A 22 -2.96 -7.21 32.71
N CYS A 23 -2.72 -8.42 32.23
CA CYS A 23 -2.08 -9.47 33.01
C CYS A 23 -0.55 -9.30 32.99
N ARG A 24 0.07 -9.28 34.17
CA ARG A 24 1.53 -9.16 34.32
C ARG A 24 2.25 -10.50 34.45
N LYS A 25 1.48 -11.58 34.65
CA LYS A 25 1.96 -12.96 34.77
C LYS A 25 1.06 -13.87 33.93
N LEU A 26 1.63 -14.98 33.46
CA LEU A 26 0.86 -16.06 32.88
C LEU A 26 -0.03 -16.73 33.93
N PRO A 27 -1.18 -17.33 33.55
CA PRO A 27 -2.02 -18.06 34.49
C PRO A 27 -1.25 -19.19 35.17
N ASP A 28 -1.39 -19.26 36.50
CA ASP A 28 -0.76 -20.32 37.30
C ASP A 28 -1.41 -21.68 37.01
N GLY A 29 -0.63 -22.76 37.18
CA GLY A 29 -1.13 -24.14 37.12
C GLY A 29 -1.35 -24.68 35.71
N LEU A 30 -1.07 -23.92 34.65
CA LEU A 30 -1.12 -24.40 33.26
C LEU A 30 -0.21 -25.62 33.04
N CYS A 31 0.95 -25.64 33.70
CA CYS A 31 1.92 -26.73 33.70
C CYS A 31 1.35 -28.07 34.17
N GLN A 32 0.26 -28.07 34.95
CA GLN A 32 -0.35 -29.25 35.54
C GLN A 32 -1.42 -29.89 34.64
N LEU A 33 -1.77 -29.26 33.51
CA LEU A 33 -2.82 -29.76 32.61
C LEU A 33 -2.34 -31.05 31.91
N PRO A 34 -2.89 -32.24 32.25
CA PRO A 34 -2.25 -33.51 31.90
C PRO A 34 -2.45 -33.93 30.44
N TYR A 35 -3.40 -33.31 29.73
CA TYR A 35 -3.74 -33.63 28.34
C TYR A 35 -3.57 -32.46 27.39
N LEU A 36 -2.98 -31.35 27.84
CA LEU A 36 -2.80 -30.18 26.98
C LEU A 36 -1.81 -30.51 25.86
N GLU A 37 -2.28 -30.45 24.62
CA GLU A 37 -1.56 -30.77 23.40
C GLU A 37 -1.17 -29.53 22.61
N PHE A 38 -2.01 -28.49 22.67
CA PHE A 38 -1.79 -27.21 22.00
C PHE A 38 -2.04 -26.05 22.96
N PHE A 39 -1.10 -25.11 23.01
CA PHE A 39 -1.17 -23.92 23.84
C PHE A 39 -0.83 -22.69 23.03
N GLN A 40 -1.74 -21.71 23.00
CA GLN A 40 -1.50 -20.44 22.34
C GLN A 40 -1.83 -19.27 23.24
N ILE A 41 -0.95 -18.27 23.23
CA ILE A 41 -1.20 -16.92 23.73
C ILE A 41 -1.11 -15.97 22.56
N ASN A 42 -2.10 -15.08 22.47
CA ASN A 42 -2.06 -13.96 21.54
C ASN A 42 -2.41 -12.67 22.28
N ARG A 43 -1.54 -11.67 22.16
CA ARG A 43 -1.69 -10.33 22.73
C ARG A 43 -1.69 -10.34 24.26
N ALA A 44 -0.51 -10.52 24.87
CA ALA A 44 -0.30 -10.40 26.31
C ALA A 44 0.71 -9.28 26.61
N LEU A 45 0.24 -8.04 26.42
CA LEU A 45 1.11 -6.85 26.32
C LEU A 45 1.85 -6.52 27.60
N ALA A 46 1.26 -6.72 28.78
CA ALA A 46 1.82 -6.30 30.07
C ALA A 46 2.74 -7.34 30.74
N ILE A 47 2.98 -8.48 30.10
CA ILE A 47 3.86 -9.53 30.62
C ILE A 47 5.29 -9.16 30.29
N LYS A 48 6.09 -8.90 31.34
CA LYS A 48 7.52 -8.56 31.21
C LYS A 48 8.46 -9.73 31.43
N HIS A 49 8.01 -10.71 32.22
CA HIS A 49 8.84 -11.80 32.68
C HIS A 49 8.04 -13.09 32.68
N VAL A 50 8.60 -14.12 32.07
CA VAL A 50 8.09 -15.50 32.16
C VAL A 50 9.11 -16.28 32.96
N GLY A 51 8.81 -16.39 34.26
CA GLY A 51 9.66 -17.03 35.24
C GLY A 51 9.44 -18.54 35.41
N PRO A 52 10.19 -19.17 36.32
CA PRO A 52 10.07 -20.59 36.64
C PRO A 52 8.68 -20.98 37.15
N ASP A 53 7.89 -20.03 37.67
CA ASP A 53 6.48 -20.22 38.05
C ASP A 53 5.61 -20.80 36.91
N PHE A 54 5.97 -20.50 35.66
CA PHE A 54 5.30 -21.08 34.49
C PHE A 54 5.54 -22.60 34.37
N LEU A 55 6.69 -23.07 34.88
CA LEU A 55 7.13 -24.46 34.82
C LEU A 55 6.96 -25.20 36.16
N GLN A 56 6.85 -24.48 37.27
CA GLN A 56 6.80 -25.04 38.62
C GLN A 56 5.60 -24.49 39.40
N SER A 57 4.83 -25.40 40.00
CA SER A 57 3.77 -25.03 40.94
C SER A 57 4.38 -24.67 42.30
N TYR A 58 3.84 -23.64 42.97
CA TYR A 58 4.21 -23.17 44.32
C TYR A 58 4.03 -24.18 45.49
N HIS A 59 4.03 -25.49 45.26
CA HIS A 59 3.86 -26.51 46.30
C HIS A 59 5.21 -27.09 46.76
N HIS A 60 6.11 -26.24 47.27
CA HIS A 60 7.29 -26.68 48.01
C HIS A 60 7.11 -26.54 49.53
N HIS A 61 6.18 -27.34 50.07
CA HIS A 61 6.30 -27.89 51.42
C HIS A 61 5.98 -29.39 51.38
N SER A 62 6.81 -30.16 50.68
CA SER A 62 6.84 -31.62 50.83
C SER A 62 8.27 -32.13 50.63
N PRO A 63 8.91 -32.69 51.68
CA PRO A 63 10.28 -33.16 51.63
C PRO A 63 10.32 -34.59 51.06
N ARG A 64 10.05 -34.77 49.76
CA ARG A 64 10.31 -36.05 49.06
C ARG A 64 10.67 -35.83 47.57
N PRO A 65 11.95 -36.03 47.18
CA PRO A 65 12.42 -35.84 45.80
C PRO A 65 12.29 -37.12 44.97
N SER A 66 11.09 -37.70 44.83
CA SER A 66 10.97 -39.01 44.15
C SER A 66 10.00 -39.13 42.98
N GLN A 67 9.12 -38.16 42.70
CA GLN A 67 8.28 -38.18 41.49
C GLN A 67 7.97 -36.74 41.06
N VAL A 68 8.88 -36.09 40.36
CA VAL A 68 8.57 -34.85 39.64
C VAL A 68 7.80 -35.28 38.40
N LEU A 69 6.49 -35.03 38.36
CA LEU A 69 5.72 -35.20 37.12
C LEU A 69 6.26 -34.20 36.10
N ALA A 70 6.54 -34.66 34.88
CA ALA A 70 6.98 -33.79 33.79
C ALA A 70 5.96 -32.67 33.55
N THR A 71 6.43 -31.43 33.59
CA THR A 71 5.62 -30.24 33.32
C THR A 71 5.23 -30.20 31.84
N PHE A 72 3.94 -29.95 31.55
CA PHE A 72 3.36 -30.01 30.21
C PHE A 72 3.64 -31.36 29.51
N PRO A 73 3.18 -32.48 30.08
CA PRO A 73 3.60 -33.83 29.67
C PRO A 73 3.14 -34.23 28.26
N ARG A 74 2.15 -33.52 27.70
CA ARG A 74 1.55 -33.83 26.40
C ARG A 74 1.58 -32.68 25.39
N LEU A 75 2.27 -31.59 25.70
CA LEU A 75 2.23 -30.40 24.84
C LEU A 75 3.08 -30.62 23.59
N HIS A 76 2.45 -30.58 22.42
CA HIS A 76 3.09 -30.78 21.12
C HIS A 76 3.43 -29.47 20.43
N THR A 77 2.60 -28.44 20.62
CA THR A 77 2.75 -27.14 19.96
C THR A 77 2.47 -26.01 20.92
N MET A 78 3.37 -25.03 20.93
CA MET A 78 3.27 -23.82 21.73
C MET A 78 3.44 -22.60 20.84
N ASP A 79 2.48 -21.70 20.87
CA ASP A 79 2.49 -20.46 20.09
C ASP A 79 2.37 -19.25 21.04
N LEU A 80 3.37 -18.37 21.05
CA LEU A 80 3.41 -17.16 21.87
C LEU A 80 3.48 -15.95 20.94
N MET A 81 2.39 -15.17 20.90
CA MET A 81 2.23 -14.07 19.96
C MET A 81 1.87 -12.75 20.66
N GLY A 82 2.42 -11.64 20.21
CA GLY A 82 2.04 -10.30 20.66
C GLY A 82 2.38 -10.03 22.14
N MET A 83 3.56 -10.47 22.58
CA MET A 83 4.09 -10.28 23.94
C MET A 83 5.19 -9.20 23.91
N MET A 84 4.81 -7.96 23.63
CA MET A 84 5.71 -6.87 23.24
C MET A 84 6.54 -6.28 24.41
N GLU A 85 6.12 -6.42 25.66
CA GLU A 85 6.92 -6.01 26.83
C GLU A 85 7.70 -7.16 27.46
N TRP A 86 7.64 -8.38 26.91
CA TRP A 86 8.39 -9.51 27.43
C TRP A 86 9.88 -9.20 27.30
N GLU A 87 10.67 -9.36 28.34
CA GLU A 87 12.11 -9.03 28.28
C GLU A 87 12.96 -10.24 28.63
N GLU A 88 12.43 -11.09 29.51
CA GLU A 88 13.16 -12.21 30.09
C GLU A 88 12.29 -13.46 30.13
N TRP A 89 12.86 -14.56 29.62
CA TRP A 89 12.31 -15.90 29.74
C TRP A 89 13.30 -16.76 30.53
N GLU A 90 12.93 -17.10 31.75
CA GLU A 90 13.76 -17.92 32.63
C GLU A 90 13.35 -19.38 32.57
N TRP A 91 14.29 -20.24 32.19
CA TRP A 91 14.16 -21.68 32.31
C TRP A 91 15.54 -22.32 32.37
N GLU A 92 15.85 -22.88 33.54
CA GLU A 92 17.11 -23.55 33.85
C GLU A 92 17.25 -24.90 33.15
N GLU A 93 18.49 -25.28 32.81
CA GLU A 93 18.80 -26.53 32.10
C GLU A 93 18.40 -27.79 32.88
N GLN A 94 18.26 -27.72 34.19
CA GLN A 94 17.96 -28.88 35.05
C GLN A 94 16.45 -29.12 35.21
N VAL A 95 15.60 -28.19 34.77
CA VAL A 95 14.14 -28.27 34.95
C VAL A 95 13.51 -28.99 33.77
N GLU A 96 13.12 -30.26 33.99
CA GLU A 96 12.42 -31.07 33.00
C GLU A 96 11.03 -30.51 32.67
N ALA A 97 10.85 -30.03 31.44
CA ALA A 97 9.57 -29.57 30.93
C ALA A 97 9.47 -29.84 29.43
N PHE A 98 8.24 -29.95 28.92
CA PHE A 98 7.94 -30.10 27.49
C PHE A 98 8.61 -31.31 26.81
N PRO A 99 8.47 -32.53 27.36
CA PRO A 99 9.18 -33.71 26.86
C PRO A 99 8.83 -34.09 25.42
N ILE A 100 7.64 -33.69 24.94
CA ILE A 100 7.14 -34.04 23.59
C ILE A 100 6.83 -32.81 22.71
N LEU A 101 7.33 -31.63 23.08
CA LEU A 101 7.10 -30.40 22.31
C LEU A 101 7.83 -30.48 20.98
N GLN A 102 7.06 -30.45 19.89
CA GLN A 102 7.59 -30.58 18.53
C GLN A 102 7.75 -29.23 17.84
N LYS A 103 6.89 -28.27 18.16
CA LYS A 103 6.82 -26.96 17.50
C LYS A 103 6.71 -25.83 18.51
N LEU A 104 7.55 -24.82 18.36
CA LEU A 104 7.47 -23.56 19.09
C LEU A 104 7.43 -22.40 18.09
N MET A 105 6.47 -21.51 18.27
CA MET A 105 6.32 -20.30 17.47
C MET A 105 6.33 -19.06 18.37
N LEU A 106 7.20 -18.10 18.06
CA LEU A 106 7.28 -16.78 18.69
C LEU A 106 6.99 -15.72 17.62
N VAL A 107 5.99 -14.85 17.83
CA VAL A 107 5.62 -13.80 16.87
C VAL A 107 5.39 -12.48 17.57
N SER A 108 6.05 -11.41 17.14
CA SER A 108 5.87 -10.07 17.74
C SER A 108 6.04 -10.11 19.26
N CYS A 109 7.23 -10.55 19.67
CA CYS A 109 7.66 -10.60 21.07
C CYS A 109 8.85 -9.68 21.26
N LYS A 110 9.17 -9.36 22.50
CA LYS A 110 10.47 -8.81 22.87
C LYS A 110 11.19 -9.87 23.70
N LEU A 111 12.45 -10.17 23.40
CA LEU A 111 13.25 -11.15 24.14
C LEU A 111 14.73 -10.94 23.82
N LYS A 112 15.58 -10.92 24.85
CA LYS A 112 17.04 -10.82 24.66
C LYS A 112 17.66 -12.14 24.18
N CYS A 113 17.17 -13.25 24.72
CA CYS A 113 17.62 -14.60 24.41
C CYS A 113 16.52 -15.62 24.69
N LEU A 114 16.64 -16.81 24.08
CA LEU A 114 15.85 -17.97 24.47
C LEU A 114 16.50 -18.66 25.68
N PRO A 115 15.72 -19.26 26.59
CA PRO A 115 16.28 -19.86 27.78
C PRO A 115 17.08 -21.14 27.47
N PRO A 116 18.19 -21.40 28.18
CA PRO A 116 18.99 -22.62 28.01
C PRO A 116 18.22 -23.92 28.26
N GLY A 117 17.24 -23.90 29.16
CA GLY A 117 16.33 -25.02 29.42
C GLY A 117 15.56 -25.47 28.18
N LEU A 118 15.14 -24.52 27.32
CA LEU A 118 14.44 -24.85 26.08
C LEU A 118 15.34 -25.63 25.12
N ALA A 119 16.59 -25.21 24.97
CA ALA A 119 17.58 -25.88 24.13
C ALA A 119 17.97 -27.28 24.63
N SER A 120 18.09 -27.45 25.96
CA SER A 120 18.57 -28.68 26.59
C SER A 120 17.47 -29.72 26.87
N GLN A 121 16.26 -29.29 27.24
CA GLN A 121 15.19 -30.16 27.73
C GLN A 121 14.10 -30.46 26.69
N ALA A 122 13.78 -29.52 25.79
CA ALA A 122 12.82 -29.74 24.70
C ALA A 122 13.43 -30.57 23.56
N THR A 123 13.93 -31.76 23.88
CA THR A 123 14.72 -32.62 22.98
C THR A 123 13.95 -33.13 21.76
N THR A 124 12.61 -33.03 21.77
CA THR A 124 11.72 -33.39 20.67
C THR A 124 11.37 -32.22 19.75
N LEU A 125 11.84 -31.00 20.07
CA LEU A 125 11.58 -29.79 19.31
C LEU A 125 12.25 -29.88 17.94
N ASN A 126 11.45 -29.99 16.89
CA ASN A 126 11.92 -30.17 15.53
C ASN A 126 11.74 -28.93 14.66
N LYS A 127 10.77 -28.06 14.98
CA LYS A 127 10.54 -26.80 14.27
C LYS A 127 10.44 -25.62 15.25
N LEU A 128 11.21 -24.58 14.96
CA LEU A 128 11.23 -23.31 15.69
C LEU A 128 10.97 -22.18 14.69
N THR A 129 9.97 -21.36 14.98
CA THR A 129 9.58 -20.21 14.16
C THR A 129 9.65 -18.95 15.00
N ILE A 130 10.39 -17.94 14.56
CA ILE A 130 10.68 -16.71 15.30
C ILE A 130 10.47 -15.52 14.37
N HIS A 131 9.36 -14.80 14.52
CA HIS A 131 8.98 -13.69 13.66
C HIS A 131 8.90 -12.38 14.46
N TYR A 132 9.55 -11.33 13.98
CA TYR A 132 9.47 -9.98 14.55
C TYR A 132 9.77 -9.96 16.05
N VAL A 133 10.81 -10.67 16.49
CA VAL A 133 11.25 -10.66 17.90
C VAL A 133 12.29 -9.57 18.11
N GLU A 134 11.94 -8.57 18.91
CA GLU A 134 12.79 -7.42 19.23
C GLU A 134 13.82 -7.77 20.31
N GLY A 135 15.08 -7.34 20.12
CA GLY A 135 16.17 -7.50 21.07
C GLY A 135 16.88 -8.86 21.06
N LEU A 136 16.48 -9.79 20.19
CA LEU A 136 17.05 -11.13 20.12
C LEU A 136 18.38 -11.12 19.34
N ILE A 137 19.51 -11.16 20.06
CA ILE A 137 20.85 -11.00 19.47
C ILE A 137 21.38 -12.31 18.87
N SER A 138 21.07 -13.45 19.48
CA SER A 138 21.68 -14.74 19.14
C SER A 138 20.73 -15.92 19.33
N LEU A 139 20.81 -16.89 18.42
CA LEU A 139 20.17 -18.20 18.55
C LEU A 139 21.25 -19.28 18.58
N GLU A 140 21.33 -20.02 19.69
CA GLU A 140 22.45 -20.93 19.94
C GLU A 140 22.01 -22.24 20.57
N ASN A 141 22.74 -23.32 20.26
CA ASN A 141 22.73 -24.60 21.00
C ASN A 141 21.43 -25.41 20.93
N PHE A 142 20.80 -25.55 19.76
CA PHE A 142 19.65 -26.46 19.58
C PHE A 142 20.05 -27.75 18.84
N PRO A 143 20.50 -28.80 19.56
CA PRO A 143 21.07 -30.00 18.93
C PRO A 143 20.07 -30.90 18.21
N TYR A 144 18.77 -30.73 18.46
CA TYR A 144 17.70 -31.58 17.92
C TYR A 144 16.85 -30.91 16.85
N LEU A 145 17.01 -29.59 16.65
CA LEU A 145 16.18 -28.82 15.75
C LEU A 145 16.46 -29.18 14.28
N VAL A 146 15.39 -29.35 13.50
CA VAL A 146 15.45 -29.76 12.09
C VAL A 146 15.09 -28.60 11.15
N GLU A 147 14.14 -27.76 11.55
CA GLU A 147 13.67 -26.61 10.79
C GLU A 147 13.69 -25.34 11.66
N LEU A 148 14.36 -24.30 11.15
CA LEU A 148 14.40 -22.97 11.74
C LEU A 148 13.88 -21.95 10.73
N GLU A 149 12.97 -21.09 11.19
CA GLU A 149 12.39 -20.01 10.40
C GLU A 149 12.51 -18.71 11.19
N VAL A 150 13.28 -17.76 10.67
CA VAL A 150 13.51 -16.44 11.25
C VAL A 150 13.08 -15.36 10.26
N VAL A 151 12.14 -14.50 10.67
CA VAL A 151 11.54 -13.47 9.81
C VAL A 151 11.49 -12.13 10.55
N GLY A 152 12.04 -11.07 9.97
CA GLY A 152 11.93 -9.71 10.50
C GLY A 152 12.59 -9.51 11.86
N ASN A 153 13.66 -10.25 12.18
CA ASN A 153 14.39 -10.11 13.44
C ASN A 153 15.58 -9.17 13.22
N LEU A 154 15.38 -7.88 13.46
CA LEU A 154 16.30 -6.82 13.09
C LEU A 154 17.62 -6.83 13.87
N ASP A 155 17.60 -7.30 15.12
CA ASP A 155 18.76 -7.33 16.02
C ASP A 155 19.54 -8.65 15.97
N LEU A 156 19.09 -9.64 15.20
CA LEU A 156 19.67 -10.98 15.20
C LEU A 156 21.02 -11.01 14.46
N GLU A 157 22.11 -11.17 15.20
CA GLU A 157 23.47 -11.13 14.66
C GLU A 157 24.03 -12.52 14.31
N ARG A 158 23.64 -13.56 15.06
CA ARG A 158 24.29 -14.88 15.01
C ARG A 158 23.33 -16.07 15.20
N ILE A 159 23.53 -17.10 14.38
CA ILE A 159 22.90 -18.41 14.49
C ILE A 159 24.01 -19.46 14.57
N THR A 160 24.16 -20.12 15.72
CA THR A 160 25.28 -21.04 15.96
C THR A 160 24.86 -22.38 16.58
N ASN A 161 25.58 -23.44 16.22
CA ASN A 161 25.45 -24.77 16.84
C ASN A 161 24.05 -25.42 16.70
N PHE A 162 23.66 -25.71 15.45
CA PHE A 162 22.47 -26.51 15.12
C PHE A 162 22.87 -27.74 14.30
N PRO A 163 23.45 -28.78 14.93
CA PRO A 163 24.05 -29.93 14.24
C PRO A 163 23.07 -30.77 13.40
N LYS A 164 21.76 -30.72 13.69
CA LYS A 164 20.72 -31.47 12.98
C LYS A 164 19.84 -30.61 12.06
N LEU A 165 20.12 -29.31 11.96
CA LEU A 165 19.31 -28.40 11.16
C LEU A 165 19.42 -28.77 9.68
N GLN A 166 18.28 -29.07 9.05
CA GLN A 166 18.21 -29.45 7.64
C GLN A 166 17.63 -28.33 6.77
N LYS A 167 16.76 -27.49 7.34
CA LYS A 167 16.10 -26.38 6.66
C LYS A 167 16.23 -25.09 7.48
N LEU A 168 16.72 -24.04 6.84
CA LEU A 168 16.79 -22.69 7.39
C LEU A 168 16.09 -21.72 6.43
N THR A 169 15.13 -20.96 6.96
CA THR A 169 14.49 -19.83 6.27
C THR A 169 14.86 -18.54 6.97
N ILE A 170 15.39 -17.57 6.24
CA ILE A 170 15.75 -16.25 6.73
C ILE A 170 15.03 -15.21 5.86
N GLN A 171 14.34 -14.29 6.50
CA GLN A 171 13.69 -13.16 5.84
C GLN A 171 13.91 -11.89 6.66
N ASP A 172 14.28 -10.78 6.02
CA ASP A 172 14.37 -9.45 6.65
C ASP A 172 15.19 -9.43 7.96
N CYS A 173 16.39 -10.05 7.97
CA CYS A 173 17.31 -10.10 9.11
C CYS A 173 18.66 -9.41 8.76
N PRO A 174 18.72 -8.07 8.72
CA PRO A 174 19.86 -7.32 8.15
C PRO A 174 21.17 -7.44 8.94
N GLU A 175 21.11 -7.62 10.26
CA GLU A 175 22.33 -7.71 11.10
C GLU A 175 22.93 -9.12 11.18
N LEU A 176 22.30 -10.13 10.56
CA LEU A 176 22.75 -11.51 10.63
C LEU A 176 24.05 -11.70 9.83
N LYS A 177 25.16 -11.86 10.57
CA LYS A 177 26.52 -11.97 10.00
C LYS A 177 27.13 -13.36 10.16
N VAL A 178 26.68 -14.13 11.16
CA VAL A 178 27.30 -15.40 11.55
C VAL A 178 26.32 -16.55 11.43
N LEU A 179 26.68 -17.56 10.63
CA LEU A 179 25.98 -18.83 10.50
C LEU A 179 26.99 -19.98 10.61
N GLU A 180 27.11 -20.58 11.80
CA GLU A 180 28.16 -21.56 12.10
C GLU A 180 27.61 -22.81 12.81
N GLY A 181 28.30 -23.94 12.70
CA GLY A 181 27.89 -25.18 13.37
C GLY A 181 26.58 -25.77 12.83
N VAL A 182 26.34 -25.66 11.52
CA VAL A 182 25.16 -26.19 10.80
C VAL A 182 25.53 -27.28 9.76
N PRO A 183 26.25 -28.35 10.16
CA PRO A 183 26.80 -29.35 9.22
C PRO A 183 25.76 -30.16 8.45
N ALA A 184 24.50 -30.23 8.93
CA ALA A 184 23.43 -30.98 8.29
C ALA A 184 22.54 -30.14 7.35
N LEU A 185 22.86 -28.85 7.16
CA LEU A 185 21.99 -27.92 6.43
C LEU A 185 21.95 -28.25 4.94
N GLN A 186 20.77 -28.63 4.46
CA GLN A 186 20.55 -29.03 3.06
C GLN A 186 19.77 -28.00 2.27
N LYS A 187 18.80 -27.32 2.91
CA LYS A 187 17.94 -26.32 2.29
C LYS A 187 18.10 -24.98 3.00
N LEU A 188 18.47 -23.96 2.25
CA LEU A 188 18.52 -22.57 2.70
C LEU A 188 17.58 -21.72 1.84
N ILE A 189 16.74 -20.94 2.49
CA ILE A 189 15.81 -20.01 1.85
C ILE A 189 16.13 -18.60 2.37
N PHE A 190 16.48 -17.70 1.47
CA PHE A 190 16.61 -16.27 1.76
C PHE A 190 15.48 -15.50 1.10
N LYS A 191 14.89 -14.54 1.82
CA LYS A 191 13.90 -13.63 1.28
C LYS A 191 14.20 -12.21 1.70
N ASP A 192 14.50 -11.37 0.73
CA ASP A 192 14.78 -9.95 0.91
C ASP A 192 14.65 -9.28 -0.46
N ASP A 193 13.50 -8.68 -0.72
CA ASP A 193 13.16 -8.10 -2.02
C ASP A 193 14.08 -6.93 -2.42
N ASP A 194 14.83 -6.37 -1.47
CA ASP A 194 15.76 -5.26 -1.66
C ASP A 194 17.23 -5.73 -1.72
N MET A 195 17.50 -7.03 -1.56
CA MET A 195 18.85 -7.58 -1.53
C MET A 195 19.60 -7.35 -2.85
N GLU A 196 20.70 -6.59 -2.80
CA GLU A 196 21.55 -6.30 -3.97
C GLU A 196 22.71 -7.29 -4.17
N THR A 197 23.19 -7.92 -3.10
CA THR A 197 24.33 -8.88 -3.14
C THR A 197 24.09 -10.07 -2.23
N LEU A 198 24.63 -11.24 -2.58
CA LEU A 198 24.48 -12.43 -1.73
C LEU A 198 25.36 -12.33 -0.47
N PRO A 199 24.80 -12.60 0.72
CA PRO A 199 25.54 -12.56 1.98
C PRO A 199 26.76 -13.49 2.02
N GLU A 200 27.86 -13.01 2.62
CA GLU A 200 29.11 -13.78 2.75
C GLU A 200 28.99 -15.00 3.67
N LEU A 201 28.00 -15.01 4.57
CA LEU A 201 27.68 -16.10 5.50
C LEU A 201 27.41 -17.47 4.82
N MET A 202 27.25 -17.52 3.50
CA MET A 202 27.22 -18.78 2.73
C MET A 202 28.61 -19.39 2.49
N GLY A 203 29.69 -18.76 2.98
CA GLY A 203 31.06 -19.27 2.89
C GLY A 203 31.24 -20.59 3.63
N GLY A 204 31.40 -21.70 2.89
CA GLY A 204 31.78 -23.01 3.46
C GLY A 204 30.62 -23.98 3.73
N ILE A 205 29.37 -23.65 3.35
CA ILE A 205 28.20 -24.53 3.51
C ILE A 205 27.89 -25.23 2.18
N ASN A 206 27.78 -26.56 2.20
CA ASN A 206 27.39 -27.37 1.03
C ASN A 206 25.87 -27.57 0.99
N LEU A 207 25.17 -26.76 0.19
CA LEU A 207 23.71 -26.80 0.08
C LEU A 207 23.24 -27.74 -1.04
N THR A 208 22.20 -28.55 -0.78
CA THR A 208 21.51 -29.31 -1.83
C THR A 208 20.50 -28.43 -2.57
N ARG A 209 19.83 -27.53 -1.83
CA ARG A 209 18.80 -26.64 -2.37
C ARG A 209 18.99 -25.22 -1.82
N PHE A 210 19.03 -24.26 -2.71
CA PHE A 210 19.06 -22.84 -2.39
C PHE A 210 17.86 -22.15 -3.04
N GLU A 211 17.10 -21.38 -2.26
CA GLU A 211 15.98 -20.56 -2.74
C GLU A 211 16.22 -19.12 -2.30
N LEU A 212 16.05 -18.17 -3.22
CA LEU A 212 16.31 -16.75 -3.01
C LEU A 212 15.15 -15.92 -3.57
N ASP A 213 14.50 -15.10 -2.75
CA ASP A 213 13.67 -13.99 -3.21
C ASP A 213 14.52 -12.71 -3.02
N CYS A 214 14.79 -11.98 -4.11
CA CYS A 214 15.78 -10.89 -4.15
C CYS A 214 15.36 -9.71 -5.03
N SER A 215 16.17 -8.64 -5.01
CA SER A 215 16.01 -7.52 -5.93
C SER A 215 16.19 -7.95 -7.39
N LEU A 216 15.56 -7.20 -8.31
CA LEU A 216 15.72 -7.43 -9.75
C LEU A 216 17.18 -7.28 -10.20
N ALA A 217 17.94 -6.38 -9.56
CA ALA A 217 19.35 -6.17 -9.87
C ALA A 217 20.19 -7.42 -9.56
N LEU A 218 20.02 -7.99 -8.36
CA LEU A 218 20.69 -9.23 -7.98
C LEU A 218 20.25 -10.40 -8.85
N LEU A 219 18.96 -10.54 -9.13
CA LEU A 219 18.45 -11.59 -10.02
C LEU A 219 19.06 -11.49 -11.42
N THR A 220 19.21 -10.27 -11.97
CA THR A 220 19.83 -10.03 -13.28
C THR A 220 21.33 -10.35 -13.26
N SER A 221 22.02 -10.01 -12.16
CA SER A 221 23.42 -10.39 -11.93
C SER A 221 23.61 -11.91 -11.92
N ILE A 222 22.72 -12.65 -11.26
CA ILE A 222 22.72 -14.12 -11.25
C ILE A 222 22.37 -14.69 -12.63
N ALA A 223 21.41 -14.08 -13.34
CA ALA A 223 21.00 -14.49 -14.68
C ALA A 223 22.14 -14.40 -15.72
N ALA A 224 23.15 -13.55 -15.48
CA ALA A 224 24.36 -13.48 -16.31
C ALA A 224 25.21 -14.77 -16.26
N GLY A 225 24.89 -15.73 -15.37
CA GLY A 225 25.55 -17.02 -15.31
C GLY A 225 27.03 -16.88 -14.92
N GLN A 226 27.90 -17.69 -15.53
CA GLN A 226 29.34 -17.76 -15.22
C GLN A 226 30.10 -16.44 -15.34
N THR A 227 29.54 -15.42 -15.99
CA THR A 227 30.15 -14.08 -16.09
C THR A 227 29.67 -13.11 -15.01
N GLY A 228 28.67 -13.48 -14.20
CA GLY A 228 28.09 -12.65 -13.15
C GLY A 228 28.91 -12.67 -11.84
N PRO A 229 29.04 -11.54 -11.13
CA PRO A 229 29.86 -11.44 -9.91
C PRO A 229 29.34 -12.30 -8.75
N GLU A 230 28.04 -12.59 -8.71
CA GLU A 230 27.40 -13.36 -7.63
C GLU A 230 27.26 -14.86 -7.96
N TRP A 231 27.66 -15.28 -9.17
CA TRP A 231 27.47 -16.65 -9.65
C TRP A 231 28.24 -17.69 -8.84
N ASP A 232 29.45 -17.37 -8.40
CA ASP A 232 30.30 -18.27 -7.60
C ASP A 232 29.69 -18.60 -6.23
N LYS A 233 28.79 -17.74 -5.72
CA LYS A 233 28.05 -17.98 -4.48
C LYS A 233 26.78 -18.77 -4.78
N PHE A 234 26.03 -18.38 -5.81
CA PHE A 234 24.77 -19.00 -6.21
C PHE A 234 24.94 -20.46 -6.70
N SER A 235 25.98 -20.72 -7.47
CA SER A 235 26.24 -22.02 -8.13
C SER A 235 26.78 -23.11 -7.20
N ARG A 236 27.07 -22.79 -5.92
CA ARG A 236 27.53 -23.75 -4.91
C ARG A 236 26.47 -24.78 -4.54
N ALA A 237 25.18 -24.42 -4.68
CA ALA A 237 24.10 -25.35 -4.42
C ALA A 237 23.90 -26.31 -5.60
N GLU A 238 23.52 -27.55 -5.33
CA GLU A 238 23.23 -28.51 -6.41
C GLU A 238 22.02 -28.07 -7.26
N HIS A 239 21.02 -27.49 -6.59
CA HIS A 239 19.84 -26.89 -7.18
C HIS A 239 19.61 -25.52 -6.56
N ALA A 240 19.56 -24.46 -7.36
CA ALA A 240 19.29 -23.12 -6.90
C ALA A 240 18.12 -22.49 -7.65
N LYS A 241 17.29 -21.73 -6.95
CA LYS A 241 16.19 -20.96 -7.52
C LYS A 241 16.27 -19.55 -6.98
N ALA A 242 16.21 -18.57 -7.86
CA ALA A 242 16.08 -17.17 -7.48
C ALA A 242 14.83 -16.59 -8.13
N TYR A 243 14.17 -15.69 -7.43
CA TYR A 243 13.00 -14.95 -7.89
C TYR A 243 13.16 -13.47 -7.57
N ALA A 244 12.51 -12.62 -8.35
CA ALA A 244 12.39 -11.20 -8.09
C ALA A 244 11.09 -10.66 -8.69
N GLY A 245 10.33 -9.88 -7.91
CA GLY A 245 9.12 -9.21 -8.36
C GLY A 245 8.14 -10.13 -9.12
N GLU A 246 7.65 -9.65 -10.27
CA GLU A 246 6.53 -10.17 -11.09
C GLU A 246 6.76 -11.54 -11.76
N GLY A 247 7.15 -12.56 -10.99
CA GLY A 247 7.33 -13.92 -11.50
C GLY A 247 8.56 -14.11 -12.39
N ARG A 248 9.54 -13.20 -12.29
CA ARG A 248 10.87 -13.40 -12.88
C ARG A 248 11.65 -14.40 -12.03
N TYR A 249 12.41 -15.25 -12.69
CA TYR A 249 13.11 -16.35 -12.04
C TYR A 249 14.42 -16.69 -12.74
N VAL A 250 15.32 -17.27 -11.96
CA VAL A 250 16.49 -18.01 -12.43
C VAL A 250 16.47 -19.38 -11.75
N LEU A 251 16.44 -20.45 -12.55
CA LEU A 251 16.51 -21.83 -12.11
C LEU A 251 17.84 -22.43 -12.54
N TYR A 252 18.60 -22.91 -11.58
CA TYR A 252 19.90 -23.53 -11.79
C TYR A 252 19.92 -24.98 -11.29
N LYS A 253 20.53 -25.85 -12.08
CA LYS A 253 20.86 -27.23 -11.73
C LYS A 253 22.30 -27.52 -12.13
N ALA A 254 23.08 -28.06 -11.20
CA ALA A 254 24.49 -28.35 -11.44
C ALA A 254 24.71 -29.58 -12.36
N LYS A 255 23.88 -30.63 -12.24
CA LYS A 255 24.05 -31.91 -12.96
C LYS A 255 22.71 -32.51 -13.46
N PRO A 256 22.46 -32.60 -14.79
CA PRO A 256 23.21 -31.91 -15.85
C PRO A 256 23.14 -30.39 -15.65
N TYR A 257 24.16 -29.68 -16.13
CA TYR A 257 24.16 -28.22 -16.09
C TYR A 257 22.93 -27.69 -16.84
N ASN A 258 22.08 -26.97 -16.13
CA ASN A 258 20.95 -26.26 -16.70
C ASN A 258 20.79 -24.91 -16.00
N LEU A 259 20.69 -23.85 -16.78
CA LEU A 259 20.36 -22.50 -16.32
C LEU A 259 19.18 -22.00 -17.15
N GLU A 260 18.02 -21.98 -16.53
CA GLU A 260 16.77 -21.53 -17.14
C GLU A 260 16.38 -20.21 -16.49
N THR A 261 16.01 -19.22 -17.29
CA THR A 261 15.63 -17.90 -16.79
C THR A 261 14.63 -17.26 -17.73
N ASN A 262 13.61 -16.63 -17.17
CA ASN A 262 12.73 -15.70 -17.89
C ASN A 262 13.08 -14.24 -17.59
N VAL A 263 14.20 -14.00 -16.90
CA VAL A 263 14.90 -12.73 -16.95
C VAL A 263 15.49 -12.63 -18.35
N SER A 264 14.63 -12.36 -19.33
CA SER A 264 15.07 -11.85 -20.61
C SER A 264 15.96 -10.67 -20.30
N SER A 265 17.14 -10.59 -20.90
CA SER A 265 17.89 -9.35 -20.83
C SER A 265 16.97 -8.28 -21.43
N PHE A 266 16.35 -7.50 -20.56
CA PHE A 266 15.66 -6.26 -20.88
C PHE A 266 16.61 -5.28 -21.61
N MET A 267 17.89 -5.67 -21.72
CA MET A 267 19.04 -4.88 -22.12
C MET A 267 19.80 -5.45 -23.32
N SER A 268 19.22 -6.32 -24.16
CA SER A 268 19.93 -6.73 -25.39
C SER A 268 19.02 -6.82 -26.61
N ARG A 269 18.93 -5.68 -27.31
CA ARG A 269 18.58 -5.54 -28.74
C ARG A 269 17.09 -5.36 -29.06
N GLY A 270 16.52 -4.20 -28.74
CA GLY A 270 15.29 -3.68 -29.36
C GLY A 270 15.18 -2.17 -29.17
N ALA A 271 14.50 -1.47 -30.09
CA ALA A 271 14.44 0.00 -30.20
C ALA A 271 13.81 0.74 -28.99
N LEU A 272 13.37 0.02 -27.95
CA LEU A 272 12.89 0.54 -26.67
C LEU A 272 13.90 0.31 -25.53
N SER A 273 15.21 0.39 -25.82
CA SER A 273 16.28 0.29 -24.83
C SER A 273 16.36 1.57 -23.97
N TYR A 274 15.45 1.73 -23.01
CA TYR A 274 15.55 2.76 -21.98
C TYR A 274 16.11 2.13 -20.70
N SER A 275 17.36 1.64 -20.74
CA SER A 275 18.05 1.12 -19.56
C SER A 275 19.01 2.16 -18.97
N ASP A 276 19.14 2.10 -17.64
CA ASP A 276 20.06 2.81 -16.74
C ASP A 276 19.71 4.22 -16.24
N ASP A 277 18.59 4.82 -16.66
CA ASP A 277 18.15 6.08 -16.05
C ASP A 277 16.66 6.02 -15.69
N ALA A 278 16.37 5.82 -14.41
CA ALA A 278 15.01 5.88 -13.87
C ALA A 278 14.31 7.17 -14.28
N ARG A 279 15.05 8.29 -14.38
CA ARG A 279 14.52 9.58 -14.84
C ARG A 279 14.13 9.53 -16.31
N ARG A 280 14.86 8.80 -17.16
CA ARG A 280 14.54 8.63 -18.58
C ARG A 280 13.33 7.73 -18.78
N PHE A 281 13.19 6.67 -18.00
CA PHE A 281 11.99 5.82 -18.03
C PHE A 281 10.75 6.62 -17.63
N GLU A 282 10.82 7.33 -16.50
CA GLU A 282 9.73 8.20 -16.03
C GLU A 282 9.46 9.35 -16.99
N TYR A 283 10.48 9.92 -17.64
CA TYR A 283 10.29 10.94 -18.66
C TYR A 283 9.53 10.41 -19.90
N VAL A 284 9.86 9.19 -20.35
CA VAL A 284 9.30 8.60 -21.57
C VAL A 284 7.89 8.06 -21.37
N PHE A 285 7.64 7.44 -20.22
CA PHE A 285 6.37 6.76 -19.91
C PHE A 285 5.53 7.50 -18.87
N LYS A 286 5.98 8.65 -18.35
CA LYS A 286 5.28 9.44 -17.30
C LYS A 286 4.85 8.64 -16.06
N VAL A 287 5.44 7.45 -15.84
CA VAL A 287 5.12 6.54 -14.72
C VAL A 287 6.40 5.87 -14.20
N THR A 288 6.39 5.48 -12.94
CA THR A 288 7.49 4.72 -12.32
C THR A 288 7.54 3.28 -12.84
N SER A 289 8.69 2.63 -12.73
CA SER A 289 8.85 1.21 -13.11
C SER A 289 7.89 0.29 -12.32
N LYS A 290 7.66 0.59 -11.03
CA LYS A 290 6.68 -0.11 -10.16
C LYS A 290 5.26 0.02 -10.72
N THR A 291 4.86 1.22 -11.13
CA THR A 291 3.53 1.48 -11.70
C THR A 291 3.36 0.81 -13.06
N PHE A 292 4.38 0.86 -13.92
CA PHE A 292 4.38 0.19 -15.22
C PHE A 292 4.19 -1.33 -15.08
N SER A 293 4.93 -1.92 -14.15
CA SER A 293 4.85 -3.34 -13.78
C SER A 293 3.43 -3.69 -13.34
N TYR A 294 2.86 -2.93 -12.39
CA TYR A 294 1.47 -3.10 -11.97
C TYR A 294 0.48 -3.04 -13.14
N ILE A 295 0.62 -2.05 -14.03
CA ILE A 295 -0.21 -1.93 -15.23
C ILE A 295 -0.10 -3.21 -16.08
N CYS A 296 1.10 -3.73 -16.33
CA CYS A 296 1.32 -5.00 -17.06
C CYS A 296 0.59 -6.17 -16.40
N SER A 297 0.65 -6.28 -15.07
CA SER A 297 -0.06 -7.32 -14.32
C SER A 297 -1.59 -7.17 -14.43
N LEU A 298 -2.10 -5.94 -14.41
CA LEU A 298 -3.52 -5.62 -14.47
C LEU A 298 -4.15 -6.05 -15.78
N VAL A 299 -3.42 -5.90 -16.88
CA VAL A 299 -3.90 -6.21 -18.25
C VAL A 299 -3.53 -7.63 -18.70
N LYS A 300 -2.78 -8.40 -17.90
CA LYS A 300 -2.40 -9.78 -18.19
C LYS A 300 -3.61 -10.71 -18.23
N VAL A 301 -4.22 -10.86 -19.40
CA VAL A 301 -5.33 -11.78 -19.68
C VAL A 301 -4.93 -12.80 -20.74
N PRO A 302 -5.49 -14.03 -20.73
CA PRO A 302 -5.17 -15.06 -21.72
C PRO A 302 -5.32 -14.57 -23.16
N SER A 303 -6.34 -13.75 -23.46
CA SER A 303 -6.56 -13.17 -24.79
C SER A 303 -5.46 -12.20 -25.25
N TRP A 304 -4.65 -11.66 -24.33
CA TRP A 304 -3.51 -10.79 -24.61
C TRP A 304 -2.19 -11.55 -24.75
N GLU A 305 -2.07 -12.67 -24.03
CA GLU A 305 -0.95 -13.63 -24.14
C GLU A 305 -0.99 -14.38 -25.49
N TYR A 306 -2.17 -14.81 -25.96
CA TYR A 306 -2.30 -15.55 -27.23
C TYR A 306 -2.32 -14.69 -28.51
N THR A 307 -2.21 -13.35 -28.40
CA THR A 307 -1.94 -12.50 -29.57
C THR A 307 -0.46 -12.52 -29.93
N ASP A 308 -0.02 -13.65 -30.48
CA ASP A 308 1.30 -13.85 -31.08
C ASP A 308 1.45 -13.18 -32.46
N SER A 309 0.42 -12.43 -32.91
CA SER A 309 0.35 -11.86 -34.25
C SER A 309 0.94 -10.45 -34.38
N TYR A 310 1.22 -9.75 -33.28
CA TYR A 310 1.73 -8.37 -33.36
C TYR A 310 3.24 -8.36 -33.32
N THR A 311 3.85 -7.71 -34.30
CA THR A 311 5.30 -7.66 -34.46
C THR A 311 5.82 -6.24 -34.58
N PHE A 312 7.09 -6.06 -34.22
CA PHE A 312 7.90 -4.95 -34.70
C PHE A 312 8.04 -5.01 -36.23
N VAL A 313 8.47 -3.89 -36.82
CA VAL A 313 8.78 -3.77 -38.26
C VAL A 313 9.87 -4.76 -38.70
N ASP A 314 10.76 -5.15 -37.79
CA ASP A 314 11.81 -6.14 -38.03
C ASP A 314 11.35 -7.61 -37.92
N GLY A 315 10.06 -7.85 -37.65
CA GLY A 315 9.44 -9.17 -37.59
C GLY A 315 9.49 -9.85 -36.22
N ARG A 316 10.09 -9.24 -35.19
CA ARG A 316 10.05 -9.79 -33.83
C ARG A 316 8.66 -9.61 -33.20
N VAL A 317 8.20 -10.60 -32.46
CA VAL A 317 6.90 -10.56 -31.77
C VAL A 317 6.96 -9.61 -30.57
N LEU A 318 5.91 -8.80 -30.37
CA LEU A 318 5.78 -7.92 -29.22
C LEU A 318 5.45 -8.73 -27.95
N SER A 319 6.25 -8.55 -26.90
CA SER A 319 5.93 -9.05 -25.56
C SER A 319 4.73 -8.31 -24.94
N LEU A 320 4.25 -8.76 -23.78
CA LEU A 320 3.19 -8.06 -23.04
C LEU A 320 3.63 -6.64 -22.67
N GLU A 321 4.86 -6.53 -22.19
CA GLU A 321 5.49 -5.29 -21.77
C GLU A 321 5.69 -4.35 -22.96
N ASP A 322 6.09 -4.86 -24.13
CA ASP A 322 6.18 -4.07 -25.36
C ASP A 322 4.80 -3.53 -25.77
N LYS A 323 3.75 -4.37 -25.69
CA LYS A 323 2.37 -3.95 -26.01
C LYS A 323 1.90 -2.84 -25.06
N VAL A 324 2.19 -2.96 -23.77
CA VAL A 324 1.86 -1.92 -22.77
C VAL A 324 2.66 -0.63 -23.05
N ALA A 325 3.95 -0.73 -23.32
CA ALA A 325 4.81 0.40 -23.65
C ALA A 325 4.33 1.16 -24.90
N VAL A 326 3.97 0.43 -25.96
CA VAL A 326 3.39 1.00 -27.20
C VAL A 326 2.08 1.72 -26.90
N ALA A 327 1.18 1.09 -26.13
CA ALA A 327 -0.11 1.69 -25.81
C ALA A 327 0.04 2.96 -24.96
N LEU A 328 0.86 2.91 -23.91
CA LEU A 328 1.14 4.05 -23.04
C LEU A 328 1.81 5.19 -23.83
N ARG A 329 2.81 4.90 -24.67
CA ARG A 329 3.44 5.92 -25.53
C ARG A 329 2.44 6.61 -26.44
N ARG A 330 1.48 5.87 -27.00
CA ARG A 330 0.40 6.46 -27.80
C ARG A 330 -0.50 7.37 -26.95
N LEU A 331 -0.86 6.96 -25.74
CA LEU A 331 -1.75 7.73 -24.86
C LEU A 331 -1.07 9.00 -24.29
N TYR A 332 0.24 8.97 -24.06
CA TYR A 332 0.99 10.11 -23.53
C TYR A 332 1.50 11.09 -24.59
N SER A 333 1.69 10.63 -25.84
CA SER A 333 2.37 11.41 -26.86
C SER A 333 1.44 12.32 -27.65
N THR A 334 1.90 13.54 -27.93
CA THR A 334 1.33 14.45 -28.95
C THR A 334 2.00 14.27 -30.32
N GLU A 335 3.02 13.41 -30.44
CA GLU A 335 3.78 13.21 -31.69
C GLU A 335 2.91 12.59 -32.79
N PRO A 336 3.06 13.01 -34.07
CA PRO A 336 2.37 12.40 -35.21
C PRO A 336 2.58 10.89 -35.30
N SER A 337 1.62 10.15 -35.90
CA SER A 337 1.71 8.70 -36.06
C SER A 337 3.03 8.24 -36.69
N GLU A 338 3.51 8.94 -37.72
CA GLU A 338 4.77 8.65 -38.42
C GLU A 338 6.01 8.73 -37.49
N THR A 339 6.01 9.70 -36.56
CA THR A 339 7.07 9.83 -35.55
C THR A 339 6.98 8.72 -34.51
N LEU A 340 5.76 8.32 -34.14
CA LEU A 340 5.54 7.24 -33.19
C LEU A 340 5.91 5.87 -33.78
N GLU A 341 5.59 5.62 -35.05
CA GLU A 341 5.99 4.42 -35.79
C GLU A 341 7.50 4.27 -35.84
N SER A 342 8.21 5.33 -36.23
CA SER A 342 9.67 5.34 -36.32
C SER A 342 10.35 5.23 -34.95
N SER A 343 9.78 5.85 -33.91
CA SER A 343 10.30 5.77 -32.54
C SER A 343 10.07 4.40 -31.89
N LEU A 344 8.94 3.75 -32.14
CA LEU A 344 8.59 2.46 -31.52
C LEU A 344 9.07 1.27 -32.36
N GLY A 345 9.33 1.48 -33.65
CA GLY A 345 9.63 0.41 -34.60
C GLY A 345 8.43 -0.51 -34.84
N VAL A 346 7.21 0.04 -34.81
CA VAL A 346 5.93 -0.69 -34.94
C VAL A 346 5.03 0.07 -35.92
N ASN A 347 4.32 -0.65 -36.80
CA ASN A 347 3.38 -0.04 -37.77
C ASN A 347 2.18 0.61 -37.07
N GLU A 348 1.63 1.68 -37.62
CA GLU A 348 0.51 2.46 -37.08
C GLU A 348 -0.72 1.61 -36.83
N SER A 349 -1.04 0.69 -37.75
CA SER A 349 -2.13 -0.27 -37.60
C SER A 349 -1.97 -1.16 -36.36
N THR A 350 -0.74 -1.60 -36.06
CA THR A 350 -0.43 -2.35 -34.85
C THR A 350 -0.54 -1.46 -33.62
N ILE A 351 -0.03 -0.23 -33.66
CA ILE A 351 -0.13 0.72 -32.54
C ILE A 351 -1.61 0.98 -32.20
N LEU A 352 -2.45 1.23 -33.21
CA LEU A 352 -3.91 1.41 -33.06
C LEU A 352 -4.56 0.20 -32.35
N LEU A 353 -4.40 -1.00 -32.91
CA LEU A 353 -5.01 -2.22 -32.41
C LEU A 353 -4.52 -2.59 -30.99
N VAL A 354 -3.23 -2.40 -30.73
CA VAL A 354 -2.64 -2.64 -29.40
C VAL A 354 -3.22 -1.67 -28.38
N THR A 355 -3.33 -0.38 -28.71
CA THR A 355 -3.93 0.60 -27.80
C THR A 355 -5.40 0.34 -27.55
N GLU A 356 -6.20 0.03 -28.57
CA GLU A 356 -7.63 -0.28 -28.39
C GLU A 356 -7.84 -1.45 -27.41
N ARG A 357 -7.06 -2.53 -27.58
CA ARG A 357 -7.11 -3.69 -26.69
C ARG A 357 -6.61 -3.37 -25.29
N PHE A 358 -5.54 -2.57 -25.17
CA PHE A 358 -5.04 -2.11 -23.89
C PHE A 358 -6.08 -1.30 -23.14
N VAL A 359 -6.70 -0.31 -23.80
CA VAL A 359 -7.76 0.53 -23.26
C VAL A 359 -8.93 -0.32 -22.77
N ALA A 360 -9.39 -1.30 -23.56
CA ALA A 360 -10.44 -2.21 -23.14
C ALA A 360 -10.05 -3.03 -21.90
N ALA A 361 -8.84 -3.60 -21.88
CA ALA A 361 -8.36 -4.42 -20.76
C ALA A 361 -8.23 -3.59 -19.47
N VAL A 362 -7.68 -2.37 -19.56
CA VAL A 362 -7.60 -1.43 -18.44
C VAL A 362 -9.00 -1.04 -17.96
N TYR A 363 -9.91 -0.72 -18.89
CA TYR A 363 -11.27 -0.34 -18.56
C TYR A 363 -12.00 -1.46 -17.81
N GLU A 364 -11.94 -2.70 -18.28
CA GLU A 364 -12.62 -3.82 -17.65
C GLU A 364 -12.03 -4.20 -16.29
N ARG A 365 -10.70 -4.23 -16.17
CA ARG A 365 -10.02 -4.78 -14.98
C ARG A 365 -9.63 -3.73 -13.95
N GLY A 366 -9.50 -2.48 -14.36
CA GLY A 366 -9.11 -1.38 -13.49
C GLY A 366 -10.24 -0.79 -12.67
N MET A 367 -11.51 -1.15 -12.95
CA MET A 367 -12.69 -0.48 -12.38
C MET A 367 -12.63 -0.23 -10.86
N HIS A 368 -12.00 -1.11 -10.08
CA HIS A 368 -11.83 -0.94 -8.62
C HIS A 368 -11.09 0.34 -8.23
N HIS A 369 -10.28 0.93 -9.12
CA HIS A 369 -9.61 2.22 -8.88
C HIS A 369 -10.52 3.46 -9.01
N VAL A 370 -11.76 3.31 -9.52
CA VAL A 370 -12.74 4.40 -9.68
C VAL A 370 -14.04 4.10 -8.91
N HIS A 371 -14.05 3.09 -8.03
CA HIS A 371 -15.23 2.78 -7.19
C HIS A 371 -15.43 3.80 -6.08
N TRP A 372 -16.68 4.15 -5.78
CA TRP A 372 -17.03 5.06 -4.67
C TRP A 372 -16.27 4.71 -3.38
N PRO A 373 -15.67 5.70 -2.69
CA PRO A 373 -14.82 5.41 -1.55
C PRO A 373 -15.61 4.79 -0.39
N ASP A 374 -14.98 3.85 0.31
CA ASP A 374 -15.51 3.32 1.56
C ASP A 374 -15.54 4.39 2.66
N SER A 375 -16.13 4.08 3.80
CA SER A 375 -16.28 5.04 4.91
C SER A 375 -14.95 5.60 5.40
N SER A 376 -13.89 4.79 5.46
CA SER A 376 -12.59 5.23 5.95
C SER A 376 -11.91 6.19 4.97
N LYS A 377 -11.92 5.85 3.67
CA LYS A 377 -11.44 6.75 2.61
C LYS A 377 -12.25 8.03 2.56
N MET A 378 -13.57 7.94 2.70
CA MET A 378 -14.45 9.11 2.73
C MET A 378 -14.15 10.03 3.91
N ASP A 379 -13.88 9.48 5.09
CA ASP A 379 -13.47 10.27 6.26
C ASP A 379 -12.14 10.99 6.04
N LYS A 380 -11.15 10.35 5.39
CA LYS A 380 -9.90 11.00 4.97
C LYS A 380 -10.16 12.16 4.01
N ILE A 381 -11.03 11.96 3.00
CA ILE A 381 -11.39 13.00 2.02
C ILE A 381 -12.04 14.22 2.73
N LYS A 382 -13.02 13.97 3.60
CA LYS A 382 -13.70 15.02 4.38
C LYS A 382 -12.72 15.77 5.28
N TYR A 383 -11.80 15.06 5.92
CA TYR A 383 -10.76 15.65 6.75
C TYR A 383 -9.84 16.58 5.95
N MET A 384 -9.39 16.16 4.76
CA MET A 384 -8.55 16.98 3.89
C MET A 384 -9.29 18.24 3.39
N LEU A 385 -10.54 18.12 2.94
CA LEU A 385 -11.35 19.28 2.52
C LEU A 385 -11.64 20.22 3.68
N GLY A 386 -11.89 19.67 4.87
CA GLY A 386 -12.03 20.41 6.12
C GLY A 386 -10.75 21.17 6.49
N ASN A 387 -9.58 20.57 6.35
CA ASN A 387 -8.34 21.24 6.75
C ASN A 387 -7.81 22.23 5.72
N ILE A 388 -7.81 21.86 4.44
CA ILE A 388 -7.21 22.66 3.36
C ILE A 388 -8.10 23.84 2.98
N HIS A 389 -9.42 23.58 2.84
CA HIS A 389 -10.37 24.56 2.34
C HIS A 389 -11.38 25.01 3.40
N ASN A 390 -11.32 24.46 4.61
CA ASN A 390 -12.32 24.71 5.65
C ASN A 390 -13.73 24.32 5.23
N MET A 391 -13.84 23.26 4.42
CA MET A 391 -15.10 22.71 3.90
C MET A 391 -15.41 21.38 4.59
N HIS A 392 -15.77 21.45 5.87
CA HIS A 392 -16.08 20.28 6.69
C HIS A 392 -17.26 19.48 6.14
N ASN A 393 -17.18 18.15 6.26
CA ASN A 393 -18.17 17.18 5.76
C ASN A 393 -18.41 17.22 4.23
N CYS A 394 -17.55 17.93 3.49
CA CYS A 394 -17.53 17.91 2.04
C CYS A 394 -16.82 16.65 1.54
N CYS A 395 -17.41 15.94 0.59
CA CYS A 395 -16.93 14.65 0.10
C CYS A 395 -16.18 14.73 -1.23
N GLY A 396 -16.13 15.91 -1.87
CA GLY A 396 -15.45 16.10 -3.14
C GLY A 396 -16.11 17.16 -4.02
N VAL A 397 -15.60 17.28 -5.24
CA VAL A 397 -16.00 18.30 -6.20
C VAL A 397 -16.52 17.66 -7.47
N ILE A 398 -17.70 18.07 -7.93
CA ILE A 398 -18.23 17.70 -9.25
C ILE A 398 -18.09 18.88 -10.21
N HIS A 399 -17.65 18.60 -11.44
CA HIS A 399 -17.45 19.61 -12.46
C HIS A 399 -17.86 19.08 -13.83
N THR A 400 -18.05 19.97 -14.80
CA THR A 400 -18.23 19.63 -16.22
C THR A 400 -17.18 20.30 -17.07
N THR A 401 -16.66 19.61 -18.08
CA THR A 401 -15.84 20.20 -19.13
C THR A 401 -16.33 19.79 -20.51
N HIS A 402 -16.00 20.58 -21.53
CA HIS A 402 -16.30 20.26 -22.92
C HIS A 402 -15.16 19.44 -23.52
N VAL A 403 -15.52 18.29 -24.10
CA VAL A 403 -14.59 17.44 -24.85
C VAL A 403 -14.89 17.61 -26.35
N PRO A 404 -13.91 18.03 -27.15
CA PRO A 404 -14.09 18.20 -28.59
C PRO A 404 -14.21 16.83 -29.30
N PHE A 405 -15.31 16.56 -30.03
CA PHE A 405 -15.54 15.29 -30.75
C PHE A 405 -16.25 15.47 -32.13
N GLY A 406 -15.88 14.65 -33.13
CA GLY A 406 -16.54 14.59 -34.44
C GLY A 406 -15.61 14.36 -35.64
N PRO A 407 -16.16 13.95 -36.81
CA PRO A 407 -15.37 13.56 -37.98
C PRO A 407 -14.75 14.78 -38.66
N ASN A 408 -13.42 14.83 -38.73
CA ASN A 408 -12.61 15.85 -39.43
C ASN A 408 -12.98 17.30 -39.10
N TYR A 409 -12.24 17.90 -38.16
CA TYR A 409 -12.24 19.33 -37.84
C TYR A 409 -11.92 20.21 -39.05
N GLY A 410 -12.94 20.48 -39.88
CA GLY A 410 -12.83 21.33 -41.06
C GLY A 410 -14.15 21.59 -41.77
N HIS A 411 -15.11 20.66 -41.72
CA HIS A 411 -16.39 20.85 -42.42
C HIS A 411 -17.61 20.38 -41.61
N GLY A 412 -18.05 21.25 -40.70
CA GLY A 412 -19.49 21.50 -40.49
C GLY A 412 -20.27 20.55 -39.59
N LYS A 413 -19.87 20.43 -38.31
CA LYS A 413 -20.69 20.36 -37.07
C LYS A 413 -19.93 19.54 -36.01
N THR A 414 -19.16 20.23 -35.17
CA THR A 414 -18.58 19.63 -33.96
C THR A 414 -19.73 19.26 -33.03
N GLU A 415 -19.86 17.99 -32.67
CA GLU A 415 -20.72 17.61 -31.57
C GLU A 415 -19.96 17.92 -30.28
N ASN A 416 -20.39 18.95 -29.55
CA ASN A 416 -19.80 19.21 -28.23
C ASN A 416 -20.18 18.06 -27.31
N ILE A 417 -19.20 17.30 -26.81
CA ILE A 417 -19.45 16.34 -25.73
C ILE A 417 -19.22 17.06 -24.41
N ILE A 418 -20.03 16.76 -23.42
CA ILE A 418 -19.83 17.23 -22.05
C ILE A 418 -19.37 16.03 -21.21
N MET A 419 -18.21 16.19 -20.59
CA MET A 419 -17.67 15.28 -19.59
C MET A 419 -17.99 15.83 -18.20
N GLN A 420 -18.89 15.16 -17.49
CA GLN A 420 -19.07 15.34 -16.05
C GLN A 420 -18.06 14.45 -15.32
N TYR A 421 -17.37 15.01 -14.35
CA TYR A 421 -16.42 14.27 -13.53
C TYR A 421 -16.47 14.70 -12.07
N PHE A 422 -16.20 13.75 -11.18
CA PHE A 422 -16.16 13.98 -9.74
C PHE A 422 -14.79 13.57 -9.18
N VAL A 423 -14.18 14.47 -8.42
CA VAL A 423 -12.83 14.29 -7.87
C VAL A 423 -12.73 14.58 -6.38
N ASP A 424 -11.71 14.01 -5.76
CA ASP A 424 -11.30 14.33 -4.39
C ASP A 424 -10.14 15.36 -4.35
N PRO A 425 -9.69 15.78 -3.15
CA PRO A 425 -8.58 16.73 -2.99
C PRO A 425 -7.23 16.22 -3.50
N GLU A 426 -7.06 14.90 -3.56
CA GLU A 426 -5.85 14.24 -4.06
C GLU A 426 -5.91 14.10 -5.59
N MET A 427 -6.93 14.68 -6.24
CA MET A 427 -7.15 14.68 -7.69
C MET A 427 -7.47 13.30 -8.28
N ARG A 428 -8.00 12.36 -7.47
CA ARG A 428 -8.51 11.08 -7.97
C ARG A 428 -9.90 11.26 -8.57
N PHE A 429 -10.16 10.62 -9.69
CA PHE A 429 -11.47 10.61 -10.36
C PHE A 429 -12.34 9.45 -9.83
N TRP A 430 -13.54 9.71 -9.28
CA TRP A 430 -14.43 8.62 -8.80
C TRP A 430 -15.66 8.40 -9.64
N ASN A 431 -15.99 9.35 -10.52
CA ASN A 431 -17.03 9.16 -11.50
C ASN A 431 -16.77 10.02 -12.71
N ILE A 432 -17.05 9.44 -13.89
CA ILE A 432 -17.04 10.15 -15.16
C ILE A 432 -18.29 9.74 -15.91
N HIS A 433 -18.91 10.73 -16.54
CA HIS A 433 -20.07 10.53 -17.38
C HIS A 433 -19.96 11.43 -18.60
N LEU A 434 -20.07 10.83 -19.78
CA LEU A 434 -20.08 11.55 -21.05
C LEU A 434 -21.49 11.63 -21.59
N THR A 435 -21.83 12.78 -22.15
CA THR A 435 -23.09 12.98 -22.85
C THR A 435 -22.88 13.94 -24.02
N SER A 436 -23.64 13.74 -25.10
CA SER A 436 -23.72 14.74 -26.17
C SER A 436 -24.35 16.02 -25.61
N ALA A 437 -23.80 17.19 -25.93
CA ALA A 437 -24.26 18.47 -25.40
C ALA A 437 -25.69 18.80 -25.83
N GLY A 438 -26.12 18.38 -27.03
CA GLY A 438 -27.48 18.64 -27.55
C GLY A 438 -28.01 20.05 -27.23
N SER A 439 -29.31 20.19 -27.01
CA SER A 439 -29.91 21.36 -26.34
C SER A 439 -30.13 21.09 -24.84
N MET A 440 -29.30 20.26 -24.22
CA MET A 440 -29.50 19.81 -22.83
C MET A 440 -28.83 20.78 -21.87
N ASP A 441 -29.55 21.21 -20.83
CA ASP A 441 -28.97 21.96 -19.72
C ASP A 441 -28.17 21.04 -18.78
N GLN A 442 -27.27 21.59 -17.97
CA GLN A 442 -26.46 20.81 -17.01
C GLN A 442 -27.30 20.00 -16.02
N LEU A 443 -28.56 20.40 -15.81
CA LEU A 443 -29.55 19.71 -14.98
C LEU A 443 -29.97 18.37 -15.62
N SER A 444 -30.21 18.37 -16.93
CA SER A 444 -30.53 17.16 -17.71
C SER A 444 -29.34 16.20 -17.77
N ILE A 445 -28.12 16.73 -17.92
CA ILE A 445 -26.87 15.94 -17.92
C ILE A 445 -26.70 15.21 -16.59
N LEU A 446 -26.90 15.94 -15.50
CA LEU A 446 -26.83 15.39 -14.16
C LEU A 446 -27.89 14.31 -13.92
N GLN A 447 -29.17 14.56 -14.24
CA GLN A 447 -30.25 13.59 -13.99
C GLN A 447 -30.04 12.25 -14.71
N ASN A 448 -29.34 12.29 -15.84
CA ASN A 448 -29.02 11.09 -16.60
C ASN A 448 -27.83 10.31 -16.04
N SER A 449 -26.94 10.95 -15.28
CA SER A 449 -25.73 10.33 -14.75
C SER A 449 -26.02 9.25 -13.71
N LYS A 450 -25.25 8.16 -13.77
CA LYS A 450 -25.36 7.05 -12.79
C LYS A 450 -25.13 7.54 -11.37
N PHE A 451 -24.17 8.45 -11.20
CA PHE A 451 -23.83 9.03 -9.91
C PHE A 451 -25.03 9.75 -9.27
N PHE A 452 -25.74 10.60 -10.01
CA PHE A 452 -26.93 11.28 -9.51
C PHE A 452 -28.00 10.30 -9.04
N LYS A 453 -28.28 9.27 -9.85
CA LYS A 453 -29.28 8.23 -9.52
C LYS A 453 -28.93 7.48 -8.23
N GLU A 454 -27.64 7.23 -7.96
CA GLU A 454 -27.20 6.56 -6.73
C GLU A 454 -27.24 7.50 -5.50
N CYS A 455 -26.94 8.79 -5.66
CA CYS A 455 -27.14 9.80 -4.60
C CYS A 455 -28.61 9.95 -4.21
N GLU A 456 -29.53 10.01 -5.19
CA GLU A 456 -30.97 10.15 -4.94
C GLU A 456 -31.57 8.91 -4.23
N LYS A 457 -31.08 7.72 -4.54
CA LYS A 457 -31.43 6.48 -3.83
C LYS A 457 -30.83 6.38 -2.42
N GLY A 458 -29.97 7.33 -2.04
CA GLY A 458 -29.24 7.32 -0.78
C GLY A 458 -28.17 6.22 -0.70
N ALA A 459 -27.67 5.74 -1.84
CA ALA A 459 -26.54 4.79 -1.88
C ALA A 459 -25.18 5.49 -1.69
N HIS A 460 -25.12 6.80 -1.94
CA HIS A 460 -23.95 7.66 -1.74
C HIS A 460 -24.30 8.87 -0.86
N LEU A 461 -23.27 9.46 -0.26
CA LEU A 461 -23.35 10.68 0.58
C LEU A 461 -24.27 10.54 1.79
N ASN A 462 -24.41 9.33 2.35
CA ASN A 462 -25.29 8.99 3.47
C ASN A 462 -24.52 8.70 4.78
N GLY A 463 -23.25 9.11 4.87
CA GLY A 463 -22.41 8.93 6.05
C GLY A 463 -22.63 9.97 7.14
N SER A 464 -21.55 10.56 7.65
CA SER A 464 -21.59 11.40 8.85
C SER A 464 -22.42 12.67 8.69
N LYS A 465 -23.00 13.13 9.80
CA LYS A 465 -23.72 14.40 9.87
C LYS A 465 -22.91 15.41 10.68
N LEU A 466 -22.72 16.60 10.11
CA LEU A 466 -22.05 17.73 10.74
C LEU A 466 -23.04 18.53 11.56
N LYS A 467 -22.77 18.68 12.86
CA LYS A 467 -23.53 19.58 13.74
C LYS A 467 -22.97 20.98 13.66
N ALA A 468 -23.82 21.96 13.34
CA ALA A 468 -23.42 23.36 13.31
C ALA A 468 -23.08 23.93 14.72
N TYR A 469 -23.68 23.39 15.78
CA TYR A 469 -23.43 23.68 17.20
C TYR A 469 -24.02 22.57 18.09
N LEU A 470 -23.76 22.59 19.42
CA LEU A 470 -24.06 21.51 20.38
C LEU A 470 -25.48 20.92 20.28
N ASP A 471 -26.50 21.72 19.96
CA ASP A 471 -27.90 21.33 19.75
C ASP A 471 -28.46 21.80 18.39
N GLY A 472 -27.57 22.03 17.43
CA GLY A 472 -27.90 22.62 16.14
C GLY A 472 -28.39 21.63 15.09
N PRO A 473 -29.06 22.13 14.03
CA PRO A 473 -29.43 21.32 12.88
C PRO A 473 -28.20 20.69 12.21
N GLU A 474 -28.41 19.49 11.70
CA GLU A 474 -27.37 18.64 11.12
C GLU A 474 -27.32 18.78 9.59
N VAL A 475 -26.10 18.92 9.06
CA VAL A 475 -25.82 18.90 7.62
C VAL A 475 -25.18 17.55 7.28
N GLY A 476 -25.83 16.75 6.45
CA GLY A 476 -25.28 15.48 5.97
C GLY A 476 -24.04 15.67 5.07
N GLU A 477 -23.44 14.56 4.65
CA GLU A 477 -22.40 14.58 3.63
C GLU A 477 -22.89 15.28 2.35
N TYR A 478 -22.04 16.14 1.81
CA TYR A 478 -22.35 16.89 0.60
C TYR A 478 -21.13 16.97 -0.32
N ILE A 479 -21.39 17.22 -1.60
CA ILE A 479 -20.37 17.59 -2.58
C ILE A 479 -20.58 19.03 -3.02
N ILE A 480 -19.58 19.63 -3.65
CA ILE A 480 -19.71 20.96 -4.25
C ILE A 480 -19.70 20.90 -5.78
N GLY A 481 -20.58 21.66 -6.40
CA GLY A 481 -20.60 21.89 -7.85
C GLY A 481 -20.43 23.37 -8.17
N ASP A 482 -20.07 23.66 -9.42
CA ASP A 482 -20.06 25.03 -9.93
C ASP A 482 -21.48 25.65 -10.03
N GLU A 483 -21.55 26.89 -10.50
CA GLU A 483 -22.77 27.67 -10.58
C GLU A 483 -23.80 27.16 -11.61
N GLY A 484 -23.39 26.34 -12.57
CA GLY A 484 -24.30 25.81 -13.58
C GLY A 484 -25.15 24.63 -13.09
N TYR A 485 -24.78 24.04 -11.95
CA TYR A 485 -25.54 22.98 -11.31
C TYR A 485 -26.70 23.50 -10.44
N PRO A 486 -27.83 22.77 -10.32
CA PRO A 486 -28.86 23.15 -9.36
C PRO A 486 -28.43 22.85 -7.93
N LEU A 487 -28.90 23.67 -7.00
CA LEU A 487 -28.67 23.46 -5.56
C LEU A 487 -29.51 22.28 -5.05
N LEU A 488 -28.87 21.30 -4.40
CA LEU A 488 -29.52 20.10 -3.84
C LEU A 488 -29.08 19.86 -2.39
N PRO A 489 -29.84 19.10 -1.58
CA PRO A 489 -29.49 18.86 -0.18
C PRO A 489 -28.10 18.22 0.03
N TRP A 490 -27.60 17.51 -0.99
CA TRP A 490 -26.32 16.82 -0.99
C TRP A 490 -25.32 17.40 -2.00
N ARG A 491 -25.71 18.44 -2.76
CA ARG A 491 -24.80 19.19 -3.63
C ARG A 491 -24.99 20.69 -3.46
N ILE A 492 -23.93 21.35 -3.01
CA ILE A 492 -23.94 22.76 -2.67
C ILE A 492 -23.24 23.58 -3.77
N THR A 493 -23.90 24.65 -4.21
CA THR A 493 -23.41 25.58 -5.25
C THR A 493 -23.25 26.98 -4.65
N PRO A 494 -22.38 27.84 -5.23
CA PRO A 494 -22.07 29.14 -4.64
C PRO A 494 -23.30 30.08 -4.68
N TYR A 495 -23.25 31.14 -3.87
CA TYR A 495 -24.24 32.22 -3.95
C TYR A 495 -23.97 33.07 -5.19
N GLN A 496 -25.01 33.39 -5.95
CA GLN A 496 -24.92 34.19 -7.19
C GLN A 496 -25.36 35.66 -7.01
N GLN A 497 -25.69 36.08 -5.78
CA GLN A 497 -26.13 37.45 -5.49
C GLN A 497 -24.94 38.42 -5.48
N GLU A 498 -25.12 39.65 -5.95
CA GLU A 498 -24.06 40.67 -5.99
C GLU A 498 -23.71 41.20 -4.58
N ASP A 499 -24.72 41.50 -3.76
CA ASP A 499 -24.54 41.98 -2.39
C ASP A 499 -24.58 40.84 -1.36
N LEU A 500 -23.43 40.19 -1.12
CA LEU A 500 -23.30 39.08 -0.18
C LEU A 500 -22.96 39.58 1.24
N SER A 501 -23.59 38.99 2.26
CA SER A 501 -23.13 39.12 3.64
C SER A 501 -21.74 38.50 3.80
N ASP A 502 -20.99 38.93 4.82
CA ASP A 502 -19.64 38.41 5.09
C ASP A 502 -19.58 36.88 5.14
N SER A 503 -20.57 36.23 5.78
CA SER A 503 -20.68 34.77 5.83
C SER A 503 -20.83 34.11 4.45
N LYS A 504 -21.62 34.70 3.55
CA LYS A 504 -21.89 34.17 2.21
C LYS A 504 -20.71 34.41 1.27
N ALA A 505 -20.09 35.59 1.34
CA ALA A 505 -18.87 35.90 0.58
C ALA A 505 -17.73 34.96 0.99
N GLU A 506 -17.59 34.72 2.28
CA GLU A 506 -16.57 33.84 2.84
C GLU A 506 -16.85 32.35 2.54
N PHE A 507 -18.12 31.93 2.49
CA PHE A 507 -18.50 30.63 1.93
C PHE A 507 -18.09 30.51 0.46
N ASN A 508 -18.43 31.49 -0.39
CA ASN A 508 -18.07 31.47 -1.81
C ASN A 508 -16.55 31.40 -2.01
N ARG A 509 -15.76 32.15 -1.22
CA ARG A 509 -14.30 32.10 -1.27
C ARG A 509 -13.76 30.67 -1.03
N ARG A 510 -14.29 29.99 -0.01
CA ARG A 510 -13.90 28.60 0.31
C ARG A 510 -14.38 27.60 -0.72
N HIS A 511 -15.61 27.76 -1.18
CA HIS A 511 -16.18 26.98 -2.28
C HIS A 511 -15.30 27.08 -3.53
N SER A 512 -14.96 28.31 -3.97
CA SER A 512 -14.06 28.54 -5.10
C SER A 512 -12.69 27.92 -4.89
N SER A 513 -12.12 28.06 -3.70
CA SER A 513 -10.84 27.42 -3.34
C SER A 513 -10.90 25.90 -3.47
N ALA A 514 -11.95 25.26 -2.95
CA ALA A 514 -12.14 23.82 -3.05
C ALA A 514 -12.43 23.37 -4.49
N THR A 515 -13.22 24.11 -5.27
CA THR A 515 -13.47 23.78 -6.69
C THR A 515 -12.21 23.83 -7.54
N SER A 516 -11.17 24.56 -7.12
CA SER A 516 -9.87 24.55 -7.81
C SER A 516 -9.23 23.16 -7.87
N CYS A 517 -9.58 22.23 -6.97
CA CYS A 517 -9.15 20.82 -7.04
C CYS A 517 -9.59 20.15 -8.34
N ALA A 518 -10.83 20.39 -8.80
CA ALA A 518 -11.34 19.82 -10.06
C ALA A 518 -10.66 20.39 -11.30
N LEU A 519 -10.32 21.69 -11.28
CA LEU A 519 -9.58 22.32 -12.37
C LEU A 519 -8.13 21.85 -12.43
N LYS A 520 -7.47 21.68 -11.27
CA LYS A 520 -6.11 21.12 -11.18
C LYS A 520 -6.07 19.66 -11.62
N ALA A 521 -7.06 18.87 -11.21
CA ALA A 521 -7.19 17.47 -11.63
C ALA A 521 -7.34 17.37 -13.15
N LEU A 522 -8.21 18.18 -13.75
CA LEU A 522 -8.37 18.24 -15.20
C LEU A 522 -7.09 18.70 -15.92
N ALA A 523 -6.44 19.76 -15.44
CA ALA A 523 -5.19 20.23 -16.04
C ALA A 523 -4.08 19.17 -15.99
N ARG A 524 -3.90 18.48 -14.86
CA ARG A 524 -2.95 17.36 -14.74
C ARG A 524 -3.33 16.20 -15.66
N PHE A 525 -4.62 15.90 -15.75
CA PHE A 525 -5.15 14.84 -16.60
C PHE A 525 -4.86 15.11 -18.08
N GLU A 526 -5.20 16.30 -18.57
CA GLU A 526 -4.95 16.69 -19.96
C GLU A 526 -3.44 16.79 -20.29
N ASP A 527 -2.62 17.30 -19.37
CA ASP A 527 -1.15 17.34 -19.52
C ASP A 527 -0.52 15.94 -19.56
N THR A 528 -1.01 15.02 -18.73
CA THR A 528 -0.52 13.65 -18.69
C THR A 528 -0.93 12.91 -19.97
N TRP A 529 -2.22 12.90 -20.27
CA TRP A 529 -2.84 12.15 -21.36
C TRP A 529 -2.99 13.03 -22.60
N SER A 530 -1.86 13.49 -23.13
CA SER A 530 -1.85 14.50 -24.20
C SER A 530 -2.47 14.01 -25.51
N CYS A 531 -2.75 12.70 -25.66
CA CYS A 531 -3.58 12.19 -26.76
C CYS A 531 -4.98 12.83 -26.82
N LEU A 532 -5.47 13.37 -25.70
CA LEU A 532 -6.75 14.04 -25.58
C LEU A 532 -6.73 15.49 -26.09
N GLN A 533 -5.54 16.05 -26.38
CA GLN A 533 -5.35 17.46 -26.77
C GLN A 533 -5.13 17.68 -28.29
N GLY A 534 -5.28 16.65 -29.14
CA GLY A 534 -4.94 16.70 -30.57
C GLY A 534 -6.10 16.63 -31.57
N GLU A 535 -6.01 17.37 -32.68
CA GLU A 535 -7.06 17.55 -33.72
C GLU A 535 -7.38 16.31 -34.58
N THR A 536 -6.66 15.19 -34.46
CA THR A 536 -6.69 14.05 -35.41
C THR A 536 -6.82 12.65 -34.80
N ARG A 537 -7.14 12.52 -33.50
CA ARG A 537 -6.89 11.24 -32.77
C ARG A 537 -8.06 10.59 -32.06
N TRP A 538 -9.24 11.20 -32.09
CA TRP A 538 -10.40 10.61 -31.43
C TRP A 538 -10.96 9.44 -32.25
N PRO A 539 -11.43 8.37 -31.60
CA PRO A 539 -12.19 7.33 -32.29
C PRO A 539 -13.42 7.93 -32.97
N ASP A 540 -13.86 7.36 -34.09
CA ASP A 540 -15.08 7.82 -34.78
C ASP A 540 -16.36 7.48 -33.98
N ASN A 541 -16.26 6.66 -32.93
CA ASN A 541 -17.38 6.18 -32.12
C ASN A 541 -17.33 6.72 -30.68
N LEU A 542 -18.49 7.17 -30.20
CA LEU A 542 -18.68 7.71 -28.85
C LEU A 542 -18.38 6.67 -27.75
N ASP A 543 -18.77 5.41 -27.94
CA ASP A 543 -18.52 4.37 -26.93
C ASP A 543 -17.01 4.10 -26.78
N THR A 544 -16.27 4.15 -27.89
CA THR A 544 -14.82 3.96 -27.88
C THR A 544 -14.12 5.16 -27.24
N LEU A 545 -14.62 6.37 -27.46
CA LEU A 545 -14.18 7.57 -26.75
C LEU A 545 -14.41 7.45 -25.24
N GLU A 546 -15.60 6.99 -24.82
CA GLU A 546 -15.92 6.79 -23.40
C GLU A 546 -14.99 5.79 -22.74
N MET A 547 -14.72 4.67 -23.42
CA MET A 547 -13.79 3.66 -22.93
C MET A 547 -12.36 4.19 -22.82
N MET A 548 -11.91 4.99 -23.81
CA MET A 548 -10.59 5.60 -23.82
C MET A 548 -10.42 6.63 -22.69
N LEU A 549 -11.37 7.54 -22.52
CA LEU A 549 -11.37 8.51 -21.42
C LEU A 549 -11.44 7.80 -20.06
N GLY A 550 -12.31 6.80 -19.94
CA GLY A 550 -12.39 5.96 -18.74
C GLY A 550 -11.06 5.27 -18.42
N ALA A 551 -10.39 4.69 -19.42
CA ALA A 551 -9.08 4.06 -19.24
C ALA A 551 -8.00 5.06 -18.82
N CYS A 552 -7.93 6.24 -19.43
CA CYS A 552 -7.00 7.29 -19.01
C CYS A 552 -7.24 7.69 -17.55
N CYS A 553 -8.50 7.80 -17.10
CA CYS A 553 -8.81 8.15 -15.71
C CYS A 553 -8.48 7.03 -14.72
N LEU A 554 -8.66 5.78 -15.13
CA LEU A 554 -8.20 4.63 -14.34
C LEU A 554 -6.69 4.65 -14.19
N LEU A 555 -5.95 4.85 -15.28
CA LEU A 555 -4.49 4.94 -15.24
C LEU A 555 -4.03 6.14 -14.40
N HIS A 556 -4.71 7.28 -14.48
CA HIS A 556 -4.43 8.45 -13.63
C HIS A 556 -4.57 8.10 -12.14
N ASN A 557 -5.66 7.44 -11.76
CA ASN A 557 -5.84 6.99 -10.38
C ASN A 557 -4.81 5.93 -9.97
N ILE A 558 -4.47 4.99 -10.86
CA ILE A 558 -3.43 3.98 -10.62
C ILE A 558 -2.08 4.67 -10.33
N VAL A 559 -1.70 5.69 -11.10
CA VAL A 559 -0.47 6.44 -10.85
C VAL A 559 -0.48 7.04 -9.44
N ILE A 560 -1.58 7.68 -9.05
CA ILE A 560 -1.74 8.25 -7.70
C ILE A 560 -1.67 7.15 -6.62
N ASP A 561 -2.38 6.04 -6.82
CA ASP A 561 -2.43 4.93 -5.86
C ASP A 561 -1.08 4.22 -5.69
N MET A 562 -0.19 4.30 -6.69
CA MET A 562 1.13 3.66 -6.66
C MET A 562 2.23 4.62 -6.16
N GLU A 563 2.01 5.93 -6.22
CA GLU A 563 2.84 6.98 -5.59
C GLU A 563 2.61 7.07 -4.07
N ASP A 564 1.43 6.68 -3.60
CA ASP A 564 1.03 6.62 -2.19
C ASP A 564 1.28 5.16 -1.72
N ASP A 565 2.28 4.87 -0.89
CA ASP A 565 2.65 3.51 -0.40
C ASP A 565 1.57 2.82 0.50
N ALA A 566 0.29 3.16 0.31
CA ALA A 566 -0.84 2.61 1.03
C ALA A 566 -1.26 1.24 0.45
N ALA A 567 -1.29 0.22 1.32
CA ALA A 567 -1.75 -1.13 0.99
C ALA A 567 -3.09 -1.16 0.21
N MET A 568 -3.13 -2.00 -0.83
CA MET A 568 -4.35 -2.39 -1.56
C MET A 568 -5.48 -2.77 -0.58
N PRO A 569 -6.61 -2.04 -0.54
CA PRO A 569 -7.70 -2.36 0.37
C PRO A 569 -8.49 -3.58 -0.12
N SER A 570 -8.64 -4.58 0.75
CA SER A 570 -9.64 -5.63 0.58
C SER A 570 -11.05 -5.02 0.64
N VAL A 571 -11.88 -5.27 -0.37
CA VAL A 571 -13.28 -4.87 -0.41
C VAL A 571 -14.06 -5.57 0.72
N LYS A 572 -14.37 -4.84 1.79
CA LYS A 572 -15.45 -5.21 2.71
C LYS A 572 -16.62 -4.25 2.47
N ARG A 573 -17.73 -4.80 1.98
CA ARG A 573 -19.00 -4.09 1.82
C ARG A 573 -19.46 -3.63 3.21
N GLY A 574 -19.33 -2.33 3.48
CA GLY A 574 -19.97 -1.70 4.65
C GLY A 574 -21.49 -1.65 4.45
N ASP A 575 -22.23 -1.96 5.50
CA ASP A 575 -23.69 -1.87 5.52
C ASP A 575 -24.12 -0.40 5.53
N TYR A 576 -24.54 0.10 4.36
CA TYR A 576 -25.20 1.40 4.23
C TYR A 576 -26.71 1.25 4.44
N CYS A 577 -27.27 1.98 5.41
CA CYS A 577 -28.72 2.10 5.59
C CYS A 577 -29.34 2.95 4.48
N LYS A 578 -30.40 2.42 3.85
CA LYS A 578 -31.14 3.09 2.77
C LYS A 578 -32.07 4.17 3.33
N GLU A 579 -31.70 5.44 3.18
CA GLU A 579 -32.62 6.57 3.37
C GLU A 579 -32.89 7.24 2.02
N VAL A 580 -34.15 7.27 1.59
CA VAL A 580 -34.59 7.95 0.36
C VAL A 580 -34.64 9.46 0.64
N ARG A 581 -33.85 10.26 -0.09
CA ARG A 581 -33.83 11.72 0.06
C ARG A 581 -34.90 12.32 -0.85
N GLN A 582 -36.00 12.84 -0.29
CA GLN A 582 -36.97 13.61 -1.07
C GLN A 582 -36.43 15.02 -1.35
N LEU A 583 -36.48 15.44 -2.62
CA LEU A 583 -36.19 16.81 -3.08
C LEU A 583 -37.14 17.80 -2.42
N ALA A 584 -36.65 18.54 -1.42
CA ALA A 584 -37.27 19.80 -1.02
C ALA A 584 -36.18 20.89 -1.03
N ASN A 585 -36.28 21.81 -1.99
CA ASN A 585 -35.34 22.91 -2.23
C ASN A 585 -35.04 23.74 -0.97
N GLU A 586 -36.01 23.84 -0.05
CA GLU A 586 -35.83 24.56 1.22
C GLU A 586 -34.75 23.94 2.12
N TYR A 587 -34.55 22.62 2.09
CA TYR A 587 -33.48 21.96 2.86
C TYR A 587 -32.10 22.24 2.29
N ALA A 588 -31.99 22.38 0.97
CA ALA A 588 -30.72 22.65 0.29
C ALA A 588 -30.22 24.07 0.55
N VAL A 589 -31.12 25.07 0.45
CA VAL A 589 -30.82 26.46 0.82
C VAL A 589 -30.44 26.55 2.28
N ARG A 590 -31.22 25.91 3.16
CA ARG A 590 -30.95 25.87 4.59
C ARG A 590 -29.60 25.25 4.93
N ALA A 591 -29.24 24.13 4.31
CA ALA A 591 -27.94 23.47 4.50
C ALA A 591 -26.78 24.39 4.09
N ARG A 592 -26.88 25.06 2.93
CA ARG A 592 -25.86 26.03 2.48
C ARG A 592 -25.73 27.22 3.42
N ASP A 593 -26.85 27.80 3.86
CA ASP A 593 -26.85 28.92 4.79
C ASP A 593 -26.24 28.53 6.15
N MET A 594 -26.49 27.32 6.63
CA MET A 594 -25.86 26.77 7.84
C MET A 594 -24.35 26.62 7.71
N LEU A 595 -23.88 26.07 6.59
CA LEU A 595 -22.45 25.98 6.30
C LEU A 595 -21.80 27.38 6.25
N SER A 596 -22.47 28.36 5.64
CA SER A 596 -21.99 29.74 5.57
C SER A 596 -21.76 30.37 6.95
N GLN A 597 -22.66 30.09 7.90
CA GLN A 597 -22.56 30.59 9.27
C GLN A 597 -21.51 29.82 10.09
N TYR A 598 -21.51 28.49 9.99
CA TYR A 598 -20.58 27.61 10.69
C TYR A 598 -19.12 27.98 10.40
N PHE A 599 -18.78 28.21 9.12
CA PHE A 599 -17.40 28.55 8.76
C PHE A 599 -16.98 29.97 9.15
N LEU A 600 -17.92 30.85 9.50
CA LEU A 600 -17.60 32.17 10.05
C LEU A 600 -17.26 32.07 11.55
N ILE A 601 -17.96 31.20 12.29
CA ILE A 601 -17.76 31.00 13.73
C ILE A 601 -16.42 30.32 14.04
N ASP A 602 -16.02 29.29 13.29
CA ASP A 602 -14.73 28.58 13.50
C ASP A 602 -13.50 29.52 13.41
N ARG A 603 -13.62 30.61 12.63
CA ARG A 603 -12.57 31.64 12.53
C ARG A 603 -12.39 32.41 13.85
N SER A 604 -13.49 32.69 14.56
CA SER A 604 -13.45 33.45 15.81
C SER A 604 -12.82 32.66 16.97
N SER A 605 -12.95 31.33 16.93
CA SER A 605 -12.41 30.41 17.93
C SER A 605 -10.89 30.25 17.82
N LYS A 606 -10.36 30.20 16.58
CA LYS A 606 -8.91 30.04 16.32
C LYS A 606 -8.10 31.34 16.43
N SER A 607 -8.74 32.51 16.36
CA SER A 607 -8.07 33.81 16.57
C SER A 607 -7.87 34.19 18.04
N GLY A 608 -8.38 33.41 19.00
CA GLY A 608 -8.33 33.71 20.44
C GLY A 608 -7.12 33.16 21.19
N GLU A 609 -6.26 32.34 20.58
CA GLU A 609 -5.15 31.65 21.27
C GLU A 609 -3.77 32.30 21.12
N TYR A 610 -3.66 33.42 20.41
CA TYR A 610 -2.47 34.27 20.42
C TYR A 610 -2.84 35.66 20.85
N ASN A 611 -2.90 35.90 22.17
CA ASN A 611 -2.63 37.18 22.83
C ASN A 611 -3.03 37.08 24.30
N ASP A 612 -2.14 36.56 25.16
CA ASP A 612 -1.90 37.19 26.47
C ASP A 612 -0.60 36.66 27.08
N GLU A 613 0.49 37.41 26.93
CA GLU A 613 1.51 37.53 27.98
C GLU A 613 2.21 38.89 27.79
N GLY A 614 2.11 39.73 28.83
CA GLY A 614 2.45 41.15 28.83
C GLY A 614 3.91 41.45 28.51
N THR A 615 4.27 42.69 28.16
CA THR A 615 4.31 43.77 29.15
C THR A 615 4.44 45.16 28.52
N SER A 616 3.98 46.11 29.30
CA SER A 616 3.82 47.55 29.12
C SER A 616 5.07 48.37 28.75
N SER A 617 4.80 49.40 27.93
CA SER A 617 5.30 50.79 27.98
C SER A 617 6.80 51.07 27.80
N VAL A 618 7.14 51.86 26.77
CA VAL A 618 7.44 53.31 26.86
C VAL A 618 7.98 53.76 25.49
N SER A 619 7.32 54.75 24.90
CA SER A 619 7.82 55.52 23.75
C SER A 619 8.85 56.56 24.20
N GLY A 620 9.99 56.67 23.52
CA GLY A 620 10.92 57.78 23.75
C GLY A 620 12.19 57.80 22.90
N ALA A 621 12.18 58.67 21.89
CA ALA A 621 13.29 59.49 21.39
C ALA A 621 14.48 58.87 20.60
N GLU A 622 14.54 59.30 19.34
CA GLU A 622 15.70 59.84 18.60
C GLU A 622 17.13 59.38 18.94
N LYS A 623 17.85 58.91 17.91
CA LYS A 623 19.16 59.49 17.55
C LYS A 623 19.59 59.14 16.12
N LYS A 624 19.79 60.20 15.34
CA LYS A 624 20.71 60.27 14.19
C LYS A 624 22.10 59.80 14.59
N GLU A 625 22.78 59.06 13.72
CA GLU A 625 24.16 59.42 13.36
C GLU A 625 24.57 58.87 11.98
N THR A 626 25.06 59.81 11.18
CA THR A 626 25.67 59.73 9.86
C THR A 626 27.14 59.29 9.92
N ARG A 627 27.62 58.54 8.91
CA ARG A 627 28.91 58.77 8.19
C ARG A 627 29.11 57.75 7.05
N SER A 628 29.06 58.21 5.79
CA SER A 628 30.19 58.56 4.89
C SER A 628 30.78 57.35 4.16
N THR A 629 30.39 57.07 2.90
CA THR A 629 31.04 57.52 1.64
C THR A 629 32.50 57.08 1.47
N ASP A 630 32.76 56.18 0.51
CA ASP A 630 33.56 56.43 -0.71
C ASP A 630 33.47 55.20 -1.64
N LYS A 631 32.89 55.33 -2.84
CA LYS A 631 33.51 55.58 -4.17
C LYS A 631 34.33 54.40 -4.70
N ASN A 632 33.78 53.65 -5.67
CA ASN A 632 33.94 53.82 -7.13
C ASN A 632 35.34 53.47 -7.66
N ILE A 633 35.40 52.55 -8.64
CA ILE A 633 36.03 52.76 -9.95
C ILE A 633 35.44 51.75 -10.96
N ARG A 634 35.25 52.26 -12.19
CA ARG A 634 34.63 51.70 -13.39
C ARG A 634 35.64 50.97 -14.29
N GLY A 635 35.10 50.25 -15.27
CA GLY A 635 35.63 50.18 -16.65
C GLY A 635 35.77 48.74 -17.16
N ILE A 636 35.47 48.37 -18.41
CA ILE A 636 35.25 49.09 -19.68
C ILE A 636 34.54 48.09 -20.64
N ASP A 637 33.84 48.65 -21.63
CA ASP A 637 33.16 48.01 -22.77
C ASP A 637 34.04 47.11 -23.65
N ASP A 638 33.46 46.03 -24.20
CA ASP A 638 33.39 45.68 -25.64
C ASP A 638 32.38 44.55 -25.87
#